data_AF-A0A0C9WV09-F1
#
_entry.id   AF-A0A0C9WV09-F1
#
_cell.length_a   1.000
_cell.length_b   1.000
_cell.length_c   1.000
_cell.angle_alpha   90.00
_cell.angle_beta   90.00
_cell.angle_gamma   90.00
#
_symmetry.space_group_name_H-M   'P 1'
#
loop_
_entity.id
_entity.type
_entity.pdbx_description
1 polymer ?
#
loop_
_entity_poly.entity_id
_entity_poly.type
_entity_poly.pdbx_seq_one_letter_code
_entity_poly.pdbx_strand_id
1 'polypeptide(L)'
;MPLTKLFDKVFNPSGEVEKSPGVLSTKSIPTNILAFRTITALLAQIPRATQLERKDYLEVNIMNSLNRRILKISDAFAHIAGGPRDITAVTTNHVHSTDLQVLVTAPSVPVSLPSTQPHGLISHFLFMFTRNDRRDEPPSETCYPTITSPPMPLALDNRSADVYLSALHEDWTEPSLHDHLWLLCKMLSEKPDNLSFKLSTYIAAQSRRRIARRFGNKKSQPYFDSLKRVKVEDIPQLSEQATDDRPGTTPVDKKEFDSDRLFLQDFLSFYKEHPTELGTEIEHLLKKVDESLTVPGAIELYTNDTRTEFHGLLLFLLRRFQDILNILVPDINSDLHGLQPSKFKEAVEQLNYYAYALLRLARGRAFRMHVENIEHLLDDPHAGASTDERNEEHDNVEQEEDFDDLPLQKSKSYVAWLRLIVAHFDAVEILARFVLTNSYRSISIQILVPPSTSSEQLPWRGLFTKYIQNKTAFEFLENGLSAVRDRNAKEGRRKKDADIEALSENLKQHPVVNNFFIYLARQQIFTGALHCEAHLASLLPAFTKSLSTPDDTEYKEMEILQQLEPFGSVIGVSKRCCPICDHFLSILRNRRDNLFLVRGSHGNISSCTLPPWTPSDIVDEMIDKFGSILIQDLLSFKDKVYSVQGHTLERSISSGSGTLSLDSDEGQSERPRGNYPIKPWMF
;
A
#
# COMPACT_ATOMS: atom_id res chain seq x y z
N MET A 1 34.34 18.38 16.73
CA MET A 1 34.91 18.93 15.46
C MET A 1 33.99 20.06 15.00
N PRO A 2 34.48 21.26 14.61
CA PRO A 2 33.60 22.35 14.19
C PRO A 2 32.83 21.95 12.92
N LEU A 3 31.53 22.22 12.85
CA LEU A 3 30.67 21.92 11.68
C LEU A 3 31.33 22.37 10.37
N THR A 4 31.99 23.51 10.36
CA THR A 4 32.71 24.06 9.19
C THR A 4 33.77 23.13 8.60
N LYS A 5 34.51 22.36 9.41
CA LYS A 5 35.50 21.37 8.91
C LYS A 5 34.84 20.11 8.34
N LEU A 6 33.60 19.80 8.75
CA LEU A 6 32.81 18.71 8.17
C LEU A 6 32.28 19.12 6.78
N PHE A 7 31.90 20.39 6.60
CA PHE A 7 31.49 20.92 5.30
C PHE A 7 32.64 20.83 4.29
N ASP A 8 33.82 21.40 4.56
CA ASP A 8 34.90 21.45 3.55
C ASP A 8 35.38 20.06 3.08
N LYS A 9 35.34 19.05 3.95
CA LYS A 9 35.74 17.67 3.62
C LYS A 9 34.69 16.92 2.79
N VAL A 10 33.41 17.33 2.85
CA VAL A 10 32.31 16.75 2.08
C VAL A 10 32.18 17.40 0.71
N PHE A 11 32.45 18.71 0.58
CA PHE A 11 32.23 19.44 -0.68
C PHE A 11 33.41 19.44 -1.67
N ASN A 12 34.61 19.01 -1.27
CA ASN A 12 35.78 18.88 -2.15
C ASN A 12 36.47 17.51 -1.98
N PRO A 13 35.90 16.42 -2.50
CA PRO A 13 36.52 15.11 -2.48
C PRO A 13 37.55 14.99 -3.63
N SER A 14 38.61 15.79 -3.59
CA SER A 14 39.73 15.66 -4.55
C SER A 14 40.82 14.70 -4.06
N GLY A 15 40.53 13.86 -3.06
CA GLY A 15 41.45 12.82 -2.59
C GLY A 15 41.28 11.57 -3.44
N GLU A 16 42.28 11.25 -4.27
CA GLU A 16 42.40 9.94 -4.93
C GLU A 16 42.39 8.84 -3.86
N VAL A 17 41.33 8.04 -3.82
CA VAL A 17 41.26 6.85 -2.97
C VAL A 17 42.14 5.79 -3.62
N GLU A 18 43.25 5.41 -2.98
CA GLU A 18 44.09 4.29 -3.41
C GLU A 18 43.24 3.03 -3.57
N LYS A 19 43.13 2.55 -4.81
CA LYS A 19 42.35 1.34 -5.14
C LYS A 19 43.09 0.12 -4.58
N SER A 20 42.49 -0.57 -3.62
CA SER A 20 42.98 -1.87 -3.16
C SER A 20 42.96 -2.88 -4.32
N PRO A 21 44.10 -3.50 -4.68
CA PRO A 21 44.16 -4.47 -5.76
C PRO A 21 43.50 -5.79 -5.31
N GLY A 22 42.37 -6.16 -5.93
CA GLY A 22 41.73 -7.46 -5.70
C GLY A 22 40.20 -7.48 -5.73
N VAL A 23 39.53 -6.33 -5.72
CA VAL A 23 38.06 -6.27 -5.81
C VAL A 23 37.65 -6.41 -7.28
N LEU A 24 36.92 -7.48 -7.61
CA LEU A 24 36.28 -7.66 -8.92
C LEU A 24 35.52 -6.36 -9.25
N SER A 25 35.84 -5.77 -10.42
CA SER A 25 35.28 -4.50 -10.86
C SER A 25 33.75 -4.60 -10.86
N THR A 26 33.11 -4.05 -9.83
CA THR A 26 31.66 -3.93 -9.81
C THR A 26 31.26 -3.10 -11.02
N LYS A 27 30.34 -3.65 -11.81
CA LYS A 27 29.84 -2.98 -13.01
C LYS A 27 29.24 -1.65 -12.59
N SER A 28 29.74 -0.55 -13.16
CA SER A 28 29.25 0.79 -12.81
C SER A 28 27.78 0.93 -13.19
N ILE A 29 26.97 1.50 -12.30
CA ILE A 29 25.56 1.77 -12.56
C ILE A 29 25.45 2.76 -13.73
N PRO A 30 24.59 2.50 -14.74
CA PRO A 30 24.38 3.42 -15.85
C PRO A 30 24.05 4.85 -15.39
N THR A 31 24.67 5.85 -16.01
CA THR A 31 24.53 7.25 -15.57
C THR A 31 23.10 7.78 -15.68
N ASN A 32 22.32 7.28 -16.65
CA ASN A 32 20.89 7.64 -16.76
C ASN A 32 20.07 7.04 -15.60
N ILE A 33 20.36 5.84 -15.11
CA ILE A 33 19.74 5.32 -13.88
C ILE A 33 20.09 6.19 -12.67
N LEU A 34 21.34 6.64 -12.55
CA LEU A 34 21.74 7.58 -11.49
C LEU A 34 21.02 8.94 -11.61
N ALA A 35 20.79 9.42 -12.84
CA ALA A 35 19.99 10.62 -13.10
C ALA A 35 18.54 10.42 -12.66
N PHE A 36 17.94 9.29 -13.02
CA PHE A 36 16.58 8.92 -12.63
C PHE A 36 16.41 8.87 -11.11
N ARG A 37 17.33 8.22 -10.38
CA ARG A 37 17.34 8.21 -8.90
C ARG A 37 17.33 9.61 -8.31
N THR A 38 18.09 10.52 -8.92
CA THR A 38 18.18 11.91 -8.47
C THR A 38 16.84 12.63 -8.70
N ILE A 39 16.18 12.38 -9.84
CA ILE A 39 14.86 12.94 -10.14
C ILE A 39 13.84 12.47 -9.11
N THR A 40 13.73 11.17 -8.86
CA THR A 40 12.72 10.62 -7.95
C THR A 40 12.98 11.01 -6.51
N ALA A 41 14.25 11.09 -6.10
CA ALA A 41 14.65 11.60 -4.80
C ALA A 41 14.24 13.07 -4.62
N LEU A 42 14.43 13.93 -5.63
CA LEU A 42 13.98 15.32 -5.56
C LEU A 42 12.44 15.43 -5.57
N LEU A 43 11.75 14.66 -6.41
CA LEU A 43 10.29 14.64 -6.46
C LEU A 43 9.64 14.20 -5.16
N ALA A 44 10.25 13.26 -4.43
CA ALA A 44 9.77 12.83 -3.13
C ALA A 44 9.92 13.90 -2.03
N GLN A 45 10.68 14.97 -2.27
CA GLN A 45 10.94 16.04 -1.31
C GLN A 45 10.21 17.36 -1.65
N ILE A 46 9.66 17.50 -2.86
CA ILE A 46 9.06 18.75 -3.33
C ILE A 46 7.53 18.65 -3.28
N PRO A 47 6.83 19.66 -2.72
CA PRO A 47 5.39 19.75 -2.84
C PRO A 47 4.94 19.82 -4.30
N ARG A 48 3.98 18.97 -4.63
CA ARG A 48 3.44 18.85 -5.99
C ARG A 48 2.75 20.14 -6.44
N ALA A 49 3.03 20.58 -7.67
CA ALA A 49 2.28 21.65 -8.33
C ALA A 49 0.89 21.17 -8.75
N THR A 50 0.83 19.95 -9.29
CA THR A 50 -0.39 19.27 -9.73
C THR A 50 -0.48 17.91 -9.06
N GLN A 51 -1.64 17.62 -8.47
CA GLN A 51 -1.93 16.29 -7.94
C GLN A 51 -1.94 15.29 -9.11
N LEU A 52 -1.20 14.19 -8.95
CA LEU A 52 -1.20 13.14 -9.97
C LEU A 52 -2.52 12.38 -9.90
N GLU A 53 -3.10 12.14 -11.08
CA GLU A 53 -4.36 11.43 -11.19
C GLU A 53 -4.20 10.01 -10.65
N ARG A 54 -5.08 9.66 -9.72
CA ARG A 54 -5.25 8.30 -9.23
C ARG A 54 -5.96 7.47 -10.28
N LYS A 55 -5.48 6.25 -10.50
CA LYS A 55 -6.12 5.31 -11.41
C LYS A 55 -6.60 4.08 -10.66
N ASP A 56 -7.80 3.60 -11.00
CA ASP A 56 -8.32 2.31 -10.58
C ASP A 56 -8.71 1.49 -11.80
N TYR A 57 -7.83 0.59 -12.22
CA TYR A 57 -8.05 -0.20 -13.43
C TYR A 57 -9.14 -1.28 -13.22
N LEU A 58 -9.55 -1.55 -11.97
CA LEU A 58 -10.67 -2.46 -11.68
C LEU A 58 -12.04 -1.83 -11.88
N GLU A 59 -12.12 -0.49 -11.91
CA GLU A 59 -13.35 0.27 -12.13
C GLU A 59 -13.58 0.53 -13.62
N VAL A 60 -12.52 0.72 -14.40
CA VAL A 60 -12.65 0.91 -15.84
C VAL A 60 -12.94 -0.43 -16.53
N ASN A 61 -13.94 -0.48 -17.41
CA ASN A 61 -14.36 -1.66 -18.19
C ASN A 61 -13.30 -2.19 -19.20
N ILE A 62 -12.01 -1.88 -18.98
CA ILE A 62 -10.90 -2.24 -19.85
C ILE A 62 -10.53 -3.73 -19.70
N MET A 63 -10.81 -4.35 -18.56
CA MET A 63 -10.36 -5.72 -18.26
C MET A 63 -11.45 -6.76 -18.53
N ASN A 64 -11.08 -7.82 -19.28
CA ASN A 64 -11.92 -9.01 -19.35
C ASN A 64 -12.09 -9.66 -17.96
N SER A 65 -13.17 -10.42 -17.78
CA SER A 65 -13.53 -11.03 -16.50
C SER A 65 -12.46 -11.99 -15.94
N LEU A 66 -11.72 -12.67 -16.83
CA LEU A 66 -10.63 -13.56 -16.46
C LEU A 66 -9.44 -12.81 -15.85
N ASN A 67 -8.95 -11.75 -16.51
CA ASN A 67 -7.87 -10.92 -16.02
C ASN A 67 -8.25 -10.24 -14.70
N ARG A 68 -9.50 -9.78 -14.57
CA ARG A 68 -10.02 -9.24 -13.31
C ARG A 68 -9.98 -10.28 -12.19
N ARG A 69 -10.31 -11.54 -12.49
CA ARG A 69 -10.24 -12.65 -11.53
C ARG A 69 -8.79 -12.95 -11.15
N ILE A 70 -7.88 -13.05 -12.12
CA ILE A 70 -6.45 -13.31 -11.88
C ILE A 70 -5.87 -12.18 -11.03
N LEU A 71 -6.15 -10.93 -11.35
CA LEU A 71 -5.66 -9.78 -10.59
C LEU A 71 -6.16 -9.81 -9.14
N LYS A 72 -7.45 -10.11 -8.90
CA LYS A 72 -7.99 -10.27 -7.54
C LYS A 72 -7.30 -11.38 -6.75
N ILE A 73 -6.97 -12.50 -7.40
CA ILE A 73 -6.25 -13.61 -6.75
C ILE A 73 -4.81 -13.18 -6.44
N SER A 74 -4.12 -12.57 -7.40
CA SER A 74 -2.75 -12.07 -7.20
C SER A 74 -2.68 -10.98 -6.12
N ASP A 75 -3.64 -10.05 -6.08
CA ASP A 75 -3.76 -9.02 -5.04
C ASP A 75 -4.00 -9.66 -3.66
N ALA A 76 -4.86 -10.69 -3.60
CA ALA A 76 -5.11 -11.41 -2.37
C ALA A 76 -3.83 -12.10 -1.86
N PHE A 77 -3.07 -12.75 -2.75
CA PHE A 77 -1.75 -13.28 -2.40
C PHE A 77 -0.82 -12.19 -1.91
N ALA A 78 -0.71 -11.06 -2.61
CA ALA A 78 0.15 -9.96 -2.20
C ALA A 78 -0.22 -9.42 -0.81
N HIS A 79 -1.52 -9.21 -0.56
CA HIS A 79 -2.01 -8.74 0.74
C HIS A 79 -1.62 -9.66 1.90
N ILE A 80 -1.73 -10.98 1.72
CA ILE A 80 -1.39 -11.92 2.81
C ILE A 80 0.10 -12.28 2.86
N ALA A 81 0.84 -12.18 1.75
CA ALA A 81 2.27 -12.51 1.67
C ALA A 81 3.17 -11.44 2.31
N GLY A 82 2.68 -10.20 2.41
CA GLY A 82 3.43 -9.13 3.04
C GLY A 82 3.51 -9.31 4.55
N GLY A 83 4.73 -9.29 5.08
CA GLY A 83 4.96 -9.20 6.53
C GLY A 83 4.45 -7.89 7.12
N PRO A 84 4.72 -7.63 8.41
CA PRO A 84 4.26 -6.43 9.09
C PRO A 84 4.64 -5.13 8.39
N ARG A 85 5.74 -5.10 7.61
CA ARG A 85 6.30 -3.90 6.97
C ARG A 85 6.55 -4.04 5.47
N ASP A 86 6.07 -5.10 4.84
CA ASP A 86 6.48 -5.40 3.47
C ASP A 86 5.40 -5.00 2.47
N ILE A 87 5.80 -4.16 1.52
CA ILE A 87 5.10 -4.02 0.25
C ILE A 87 5.48 -5.24 -0.57
N THR A 88 4.51 -6.01 -1.04
CA THR A 88 4.77 -7.15 -1.90
C THR A 88 4.09 -6.97 -3.25
N ALA A 89 4.76 -7.45 -4.28
CA ALA A 89 4.14 -7.71 -5.58
C ALA A 89 4.19 -9.21 -5.87
N VAL A 90 3.14 -9.70 -6.51
CA VAL A 90 2.92 -11.11 -6.80
C VAL A 90 2.51 -11.28 -8.24
N THR A 91 3.10 -12.25 -8.92
CA THR A 91 2.58 -12.77 -10.20
C THR A 91 2.34 -14.26 -10.09
N THR A 92 1.43 -14.77 -10.92
CA THR A 92 1.03 -16.18 -10.95
C THR A 92 1.06 -16.74 -12.37
N ASN A 93 1.23 -18.06 -12.49
CA ASN A 93 1.21 -18.80 -13.76
C ASN A 93 -0.20 -19.33 -14.14
N HIS A 94 -1.26 -18.67 -13.65
CA HIS A 94 -2.63 -19.20 -13.58
C HIS A 94 -3.22 -19.69 -14.91
N VAL A 95 -2.72 -19.24 -16.07
CA VAL A 95 -3.41 -19.45 -17.35
C VAL A 95 -3.26 -20.87 -17.90
N HIS A 96 -2.21 -21.62 -17.55
CA HIS A 96 -1.87 -22.87 -18.27
C HIS A 96 -1.36 -24.06 -17.43
N SER A 97 -1.38 -23.98 -16.11
CA SER A 97 -0.74 -25.01 -15.26
C SER A 97 -1.70 -25.67 -14.27
N THR A 98 -1.55 -26.98 -14.09
CA THR A 98 -2.15 -27.74 -12.98
C THR A 98 -1.49 -27.41 -11.64
N ASP A 99 -0.30 -26.81 -11.68
CA ASP A 99 0.48 -26.39 -10.52
C ASP A 99 0.50 -24.85 -10.46
N LEU A 100 -0.04 -24.30 -9.38
CA LEU A 100 -0.06 -22.85 -9.16
C LEU A 100 1.29 -22.41 -8.60
N GLN A 101 2.03 -21.65 -9.39
CA GLN A 101 3.26 -21.00 -8.96
C GLN A 101 2.97 -19.54 -8.64
N VAL A 102 3.43 -19.10 -7.48
CA VAL A 102 3.30 -17.75 -6.97
C VAL A 102 4.70 -17.20 -6.79
N LEU A 103 5.04 -16.16 -7.56
CA LEU A 103 6.32 -15.47 -7.39
C LEU A 103 6.08 -14.19 -6.61
N VAL A 104 6.61 -14.16 -5.40
CA VAL A 104 6.56 -13.02 -4.49
C VAL A 104 7.85 -12.25 -4.62
N THR A 105 7.79 -10.95 -4.86
CA THR A 105 8.94 -10.08 -4.63
C THR A 105 8.62 -9.16 -3.47
N ALA A 106 9.55 -9.12 -2.53
CA ALA A 106 9.56 -8.20 -1.41
C ALA A 106 10.82 -7.34 -1.54
N PRO A 107 10.81 -6.11 -1.01
CA PRO A 107 11.99 -5.29 -0.88
C PRO A 107 13.05 -6.06 -0.08
N SER A 108 14.33 -5.83 -0.37
CA SER A 108 15.41 -6.42 0.43
C SER A 108 15.21 -6.02 1.89
N VAL A 109 14.94 -7.01 2.74
CA VAL A 109 14.89 -6.82 4.19
C VAL A 109 16.34 -6.84 4.67
N PRO A 110 16.83 -5.80 5.37
CA PRO A 110 18.17 -5.85 5.96
C PRO A 110 18.27 -7.04 6.91
N VAL A 111 19.36 -7.79 6.83
CA VAL A 111 19.54 -9.06 7.57
C VAL A 111 19.66 -8.75 9.06
N SER A 112 18.57 -9.01 9.80
CA SER A 112 18.50 -9.04 11.27
C SER A 112 19.06 -7.82 12.00
N LEU A 113 18.17 -6.88 12.31
CA LEU A 113 18.41 -5.93 13.37
C LEU A 113 18.00 -6.53 14.73
N PRO A 114 18.84 -6.47 15.80
CA PRO A 114 18.30 -6.57 17.16
C PRO A 114 17.17 -5.56 17.32
N SER A 115 16.06 -5.99 17.90
CA SER A 115 14.78 -5.27 18.09
C SER A 115 14.87 -3.94 18.87
N THR A 116 16.06 -3.44 19.19
CA THR A 116 16.26 -2.20 19.94
C THR A 116 16.26 -1.01 18.98
N GLN A 117 15.11 -0.33 18.89
CA GLN A 117 15.02 0.96 18.22
C GLN A 117 15.88 1.99 18.97
N PRO A 118 16.67 2.84 18.26
CA PRO A 118 17.39 3.93 18.91
C PRO A 118 16.40 5.01 19.36
N HIS A 119 16.39 5.31 20.66
CA HIS A 119 15.60 6.41 21.24
C HIS A 119 16.14 7.79 20.81
N GLY A 120 15.27 8.65 20.26
CA GLY A 120 15.54 10.07 20.00
C GLY A 120 14.74 10.64 18.82
N LEU A 121 14.68 11.97 18.69
CA LEU A 121 13.98 12.74 17.63
C LEU A 121 14.35 12.35 16.17
N ILE A 122 15.38 11.53 15.99
CA ILE A 122 15.87 11.03 14.69
C ILE A 122 15.23 9.67 14.32
N SER A 123 14.59 8.96 15.27
CA SER A 123 13.95 7.67 15.00
C SER A 123 12.67 7.79 14.16
N HIS A 124 12.09 8.99 14.05
CA HIS A 124 10.84 9.25 13.33
C HIS A 124 11.01 9.27 11.79
N PHE A 125 12.17 9.71 11.28
CA PHE A 125 12.47 9.71 9.83
C PHE A 125 12.74 8.32 9.22
N LEU A 126 12.92 7.28 10.06
CA LEU A 126 13.39 5.95 9.66
C LEU A 126 12.28 5.02 9.16
N PHE A 127 11.03 5.45 9.18
CA PHE A 127 9.85 4.62 8.89
C PHE A 127 9.45 4.56 7.41
N MET A 128 10.11 5.33 6.54
CA MET A 128 9.70 5.56 5.15
C MET A 128 10.38 4.69 4.10
N PHE A 129 11.28 3.80 4.52
CA PHE A 129 12.16 3.14 3.60
C PHE A 129 12.15 1.65 3.88
N THR A 130 11.92 0.87 2.82
CA THR A 130 12.69 -0.35 2.60
C THR A 130 14.14 0.09 2.67
N ARG A 131 14.67 0.01 3.89
CA ARG A 131 15.90 0.68 4.26
C ARG A 131 16.96 0.08 3.35
N ASN A 132 17.65 0.92 2.57
CA ASN A 132 18.87 0.48 1.88
C ASN A 132 19.73 -0.27 2.89
N ASP A 133 20.29 -1.41 2.47
CA ASP A 133 21.13 -2.26 3.30
C ASP A 133 22.05 -1.37 4.13
N ARG A 134 22.16 -1.68 5.43
CA ARG A 134 22.94 -0.84 6.34
C ARG A 134 24.33 -0.64 5.76
N ARG A 135 24.91 0.54 5.97
CA ARG A 135 26.30 0.85 5.57
C ARG A 135 27.30 -0.20 6.08
N ASP A 136 26.94 -0.95 7.11
CA ASP A 136 27.75 -1.97 7.77
C ASP A 136 27.44 -3.40 7.30
N GLU A 137 26.37 -3.62 6.54
CA GLU A 137 26.12 -4.92 5.90
C GLU A 137 27.01 -5.01 4.64
N PRO A 138 27.80 -6.09 4.51
CA PRO A 138 28.61 -6.28 3.32
C PRO A 138 27.67 -6.32 2.11
N PRO A 139 27.95 -5.58 1.02
CA PRO A 139 27.11 -5.60 -0.17
C PRO A 139 26.97 -7.05 -0.62
N SER A 140 25.73 -7.47 -0.89
CA SER A 140 25.47 -8.77 -1.50
C SER A 140 26.39 -8.95 -2.72
N GLU A 141 27.08 -10.09 -2.78
CA GLU A 141 28.04 -10.39 -3.84
C GLU A 141 27.38 -10.48 -5.24
N THR A 142 26.05 -10.57 -5.30
CA THR A 142 25.31 -10.78 -6.55
C THR A 142 24.67 -9.48 -7.08
N CYS A 143 25.09 -9.04 -8.26
CA CYS A 143 24.46 -7.92 -8.99
C CYS A 143 23.10 -8.29 -9.64
N TYR A 144 22.71 -9.56 -9.58
CA TYR A 144 21.53 -10.09 -10.26
C TYR A 144 20.49 -10.58 -9.25
N PRO A 145 19.20 -10.51 -9.60
CA PRO A 145 18.14 -11.06 -8.78
C PRO A 145 18.28 -12.58 -8.70
N THR A 146 17.78 -13.16 -7.61
CA THR A 146 17.76 -14.61 -7.42
C THR A 146 16.35 -15.09 -7.07
N ILE A 147 16.01 -16.30 -7.49
CA ILE A 147 14.79 -16.98 -7.03
C ILE A 147 15.19 -17.96 -5.94
N THR A 148 14.53 -17.87 -4.80
CA THR A 148 14.69 -18.81 -3.70
C THR A 148 13.32 -19.39 -3.33
N SER A 149 13.30 -20.65 -2.92
CA SER A 149 12.12 -21.23 -2.29
C SER A 149 12.17 -20.95 -0.78
N PRO A 150 11.05 -20.62 -0.13
CA PRO A 150 11.04 -20.45 1.31
C PRO A 150 11.43 -21.78 1.98
N PRO A 151 12.48 -21.82 2.82
CA PRO A 151 12.87 -23.03 3.53
C PRO A 151 11.78 -23.46 4.52
N MET A 152 11.79 -24.75 4.87
CA MET A 152 10.93 -25.27 5.94
C MET A 152 11.33 -24.64 7.29
N PRO A 153 10.39 -24.15 8.10
CA PRO A 153 10.70 -23.61 9.41
C PRO A 153 11.42 -24.64 10.28
N LEU A 154 12.55 -24.26 10.89
CA LEU A 154 13.31 -25.16 11.76
C LEU A 154 12.48 -25.68 12.94
N ALA A 155 11.55 -24.85 13.43
CA ALA A 155 10.65 -25.18 14.53
C ALA A 155 9.55 -26.19 14.17
N LEU A 156 9.39 -26.56 12.89
CA LEU A 156 8.33 -27.46 12.45
C LEU A 156 8.51 -28.87 13.03
N ASP A 157 9.75 -29.35 13.15
CA ASP A 157 10.09 -30.70 13.62
C ASP A 157 9.26 -31.80 12.94
N ASN A 158 9.13 -31.73 11.60
CA ASN A 158 8.33 -32.62 10.75
C ASN A 158 6.81 -32.67 11.03
N ARG A 159 6.26 -31.73 11.80
CA ARG A 159 4.81 -31.60 12.00
C ARG A 159 4.12 -31.10 10.72
N SER A 160 2.83 -31.40 10.54
CA SER A 160 2.04 -30.78 9.46
C SER A 160 1.87 -29.28 9.71
N ALA A 161 1.56 -28.51 8.66
CA ALA A 161 1.32 -27.07 8.81
C ALA A 161 0.15 -26.78 9.77
N ASP A 162 -0.89 -27.63 9.74
CA ASP A 162 -2.05 -27.52 10.63
C ASP A 162 -1.69 -27.71 12.12
N VAL A 163 -0.90 -28.74 12.43
CA VAL A 163 -0.42 -29.00 13.79
C VAL A 163 0.52 -27.88 14.23
N TYR A 164 1.38 -27.40 13.33
CA TYR A 164 2.28 -26.30 13.62
C TYR A 164 1.54 -25.00 13.90
N LEU A 165 0.53 -24.63 13.11
CA LEU A 165 -0.28 -23.44 13.38
C LEU A 165 -1.03 -23.53 14.70
N SER A 166 -1.56 -24.72 15.02
CA SER A 166 -2.21 -24.96 16.31
C SER A 166 -1.25 -24.71 17.47
N ALA A 167 -0.02 -25.21 17.38
CA ALA A 167 1.03 -24.97 18.36
C ALA A 167 1.52 -23.50 18.36
N LEU A 168 1.61 -22.86 17.21
CA LEU A 168 2.03 -21.46 17.08
C LEU A 168 1.03 -20.51 17.75
N HIS A 169 -0.26 -20.86 17.80
CA HIS A 169 -1.24 -20.09 18.57
C HIS A 169 -1.08 -20.26 20.08
N GLU A 170 -0.50 -21.37 20.55
CA GLU A 170 -0.24 -21.61 21.98
C GLU A 170 1.02 -20.93 22.48
N ASP A 171 2.01 -20.71 21.62
CA ASP A 171 3.25 -20.01 21.94
C ASP A 171 3.70 -19.13 20.75
N TRP A 172 3.03 -17.99 20.60
CA TRP A 172 3.19 -17.15 19.42
C TRP A 172 4.59 -16.55 19.33
N THR A 173 5.33 -17.01 18.34
CA THR A 173 6.56 -16.39 17.85
C THR A 173 6.31 -15.88 16.43
N GLU A 174 6.53 -14.59 16.19
CA GLU A 174 6.32 -13.97 14.87
C GLU A 174 7.23 -14.65 13.82
N PRO A 175 6.66 -15.35 12.82
CA PRO A 175 7.46 -16.04 11.80
C PRO A 175 8.25 -15.05 10.95
N SER A 176 9.44 -15.47 10.50
CA SER A 176 10.20 -14.74 9.48
C SER A 176 9.40 -14.68 8.16
N LEU A 177 9.77 -13.79 7.23
CA LEU A 177 9.12 -13.74 5.91
C LEU A 177 9.17 -15.10 5.21
N HIS A 178 10.31 -15.79 5.28
CA HIS A 178 10.48 -17.12 4.71
C HIS A 178 9.54 -18.15 5.36
N ASP A 179 9.51 -18.22 6.69
CA ASP A 179 8.63 -19.15 7.41
C ASP A 179 7.15 -18.85 7.12
N HIS A 180 6.80 -17.57 7.08
CA HIS A 180 5.45 -17.11 6.79
C HIS A 180 4.99 -17.56 5.39
N LEU A 181 5.81 -17.32 4.35
CA LEU A 181 5.51 -17.73 2.99
C LEU A 181 5.47 -19.26 2.84
N TRP A 182 6.32 -19.99 3.57
CA TRP A 182 6.26 -21.45 3.62
C TRP A 182 4.92 -21.93 4.22
N LEU A 183 4.48 -21.34 5.34
CA LEU A 183 3.22 -21.70 6.00
C LEU A 183 2.02 -21.43 5.10
N LEU A 184 2.01 -20.29 4.40
CA LEU A 184 0.97 -19.97 3.42
C LEU A 184 0.93 -21.01 2.29
N CYS A 185 2.08 -21.35 1.73
CA CYS A 185 2.20 -22.36 0.68
C CYS A 185 1.62 -23.71 1.13
N LYS A 186 1.93 -24.13 2.36
CA LYS A 186 1.46 -25.40 2.91
C LYS A 186 -0.02 -25.40 3.24
N MET A 187 -0.53 -24.37 3.90
CA MET A 187 -1.96 -24.25 4.22
C MET A 187 -2.85 -24.30 2.98
N LEU A 188 -2.46 -23.57 1.94
CA LEU A 188 -3.21 -23.53 0.68
C LEU A 188 -3.10 -24.85 -0.10
N SER A 189 -1.99 -25.59 0.04
CA SER A 189 -1.78 -26.88 -0.62
C SER A 189 -2.51 -28.03 0.10
N GLU A 190 -2.37 -28.11 1.43
CA GLU A 190 -2.93 -29.18 2.26
C GLU A 190 -4.45 -29.06 2.41
N LYS A 191 -4.98 -27.83 2.31
CA LYS A 191 -6.42 -27.52 2.40
C LYS A 191 -7.06 -28.17 3.63
N PRO A 192 -6.54 -27.90 4.85
CA PRO A 192 -7.10 -28.47 6.06
C PRO A 192 -8.59 -28.16 6.17
N ASP A 193 -9.31 -29.01 6.90
CA ASP A 193 -10.68 -28.69 7.30
C ASP A 193 -10.70 -27.31 7.94
N ASN A 194 -11.73 -26.55 7.60
CA ASN A 194 -11.88 -25.19 8.05
C ASN A 194 -10.75 -24.23 7.60
N LEU A 195 -10.14 -24.47 6.43
CA LEU A 195 -9.06 -23.66 5.85
C LEU A 195 -9.30 -22.15 6.01
N SER A 196 -10.49 -21.65 5.66
CA SER A 196 -10.79 -20.21 5.74
C SER A 196 -10.62 -19.67 7.15
N PHE A 197 -11.13 -20.37 8.16
CA PHE A 197 -11.01 -19.97 9.56
C PHE A 197 -9.56 -20.04 10.04
N LYS A 198 -8.89 -21.18 9.83
CA LYS A 198 -7.51 -21.39 10.29
C LYS A 198 -6.53 -20.39 9.66
N LEU A 199 -6.65 -20.18 8.35
CA LEU A 199 -5.83 -19.21 7.63
C LEU A 199 -6.15 -17.77 8.09
N SER A 200 -7.42 -17.46 8.35
CA SER A 200 -7.83 -16.14 8.82
C SER A 200 -7.31 -15.82 10.22
N THR A 201 -7.37 -16.77 11.15
CA THR A 201 -6.80 -16.66 12.50
C THR A 201 -5.28 -16.46 12.44
N TYR A 202 -4.58 -17.24 11.61
CA TYR A 202 -3.15 -17.07 11.40
C TYR A 202 -2.80 -15.68 10.83
N ILE A 203 -3.53 -15.22 9.81
CA ILE A 203 -3.33 -13.89 9.22
C ILE A 203 -3.69 -12.77 10.21
N ALA A 204 -4.71 -12.95 11.04
CA ALA A 204 -5.03 -12.01 12.11
C ALA A 204 -3.85 -11.86 13.07
N ALA A 205 -3.23 -12.97 13.50
CA ALA A 205 -2.03 -12.94 14.33
C ALA A 205 -0.84 -12.30 13.61
N GLN A 206 -0.53 -12.73 12.38
CA GLN A 206 0.64 -12.26 11.63
C GLN A 206 0.55 -10.79 11.24
N SER A 207 -0.62 -10.35 10.78
CA SER A 207 -0.83 -9.00 10.26
C SER A 207 -1.38 -8.03 11.32
N ARG A 208 -1.52 -8.44 12.59
CA ARG A 208 -2.10 -7.61 13.68
C ARG A 208 -1.51 -6.19 13.75
N ARG A 209 -0.19 -6.04 13.61
CA ARG A 209 0.48 -4.73 13.62
C ARG A 209 0.09 -3.89 12.41
N ARG A 210 -0.03 -4.49 11.23
CA ARG A 210 -0.45 -3.79 10.01
C ARG A 210 -1.92 -3.38 10.09
N ILE A 211 -2.78 -4.26 10.60
CA ILE A 211 -4.20 -3.99 10.82
C ILE A 211 -4.38 -2.88 11.86
N ALA A 212 -3.70 -2.97 13.00
CA ALA A 212 -3.70 -1.94 14.06
C ALA A 212 -3.22 -0.59 13.52
N ARG A 213 -2.12 -0.57 12.77
CA ARG A 213 -1.63 0.66 12.12
C ARG A 213 -2.66 1.26 11.17
N ARG A 214 -3.32 0.46 10.33
CA ARG A 214 -4.37 0.95 9.42
C ARG A 214 -5.55 1.54 10.19
N PHE A 215 -6.02 0.85 11.22
CA PHE A 215 -7.18 1.29 11.99
C PHE A 215 -6.89 2.53 12.84
N GLY A 216 -5.75 2.54 13.54
CA GLY A 216 -5.33 3.60 14.46
C GLY A 216 -4.61 4.79 13.81
N ASN A 217 -4.42 4.77 12.49
CA ASN A 217 -3.80 5.86 11.74
C ASN A 217 -4.55 7.18 11.94
N LYS A 218 -3.82 8.29 12.02
CA LYS A 218 -4.38 9.66 12.05
C LYS A 218 -5.38 9.94 10.93
N LYS A 219 -5.22 9.37 9.73
CA LYS A 219 -6.17 9.48 8.62
C LYS A 219 -7.38 8.54 8.72
N SER A 220 -7.25 7.46 9.49
CA SER A 220 -8.33 6.49 9.72
C SER A 220 -9.27 6.94 10.82
N GLN A 221 -8.72 7.48 11.92
CA GLN A 221 -9.51 7.85 13.09
C GLN A 221 -10.66 8.83 12.80
N PRO A 222 -10.50 9.85 11.93
CA PRO A 222 -11.60 10.74 11.57
C PRO A 222 -12.84 10.02 11.05
N TYR A 223 -12.69 8.89 10.34
CA TYR A 223 -13.82 8.08 9.87
C TYR A 223 -14.57 7.45 11.05
N PHE A 224 -13.83 6.82 11.97
CA PHE A 224 -14.44 6.18 13.14
C PHE A 224 -15.06 7.20 14.09
N ASP A 225 -14.35 8.29 14.38
CA ASP A 225 -14.83 9.36 15.24
C ASP A 225 -16.07 10.06 14.66
N SER A 226 -16.13 10.23 13.34
CA SER A 226 -17.30 10.77 12.64
C SER A 226 -18.51 9.87 12.80
N LEU A 227 -18.35 8.55 12.55
CA LEU A 227 -19.43 7.58 12.79
C LEU A 227 -19.91 7.62 14.24
N LYS A 228 -18.99 7.74 15.20
CA LYS A 228 -19.30 7.81 16.63
C LYS A 228 -20.03 9.09 17.05
N ARG A 229 -19.87 10.20 16.31
CA ARG A 229 -20.55 11.47 16.56
C ARG A 229 -22.01 11.47 16.13
N VAL A 230 -22.38 10.61 15.17
CA VAL A 230 -23.78 10.47 14.73
C VAL A 230 -24.61 9.90 15.87
N LYS A 231 -25.61 10.65 16.31
CA LYS A 231 -26.53 10.18 17.35
C LYS A 231 -27.64 9.34 16.73
N VAL A 232 -28.10 8.34 17.48
CA VAL A 232 -29.11 7.38 17.00
C VAL A 232 -30.43 8.08 16.65
N GLU A 233 -30.81 9.08 17.45
CA GLU A 233 -32.01 9.90 17.24
C GLU A 233 -31.96 10.78 15.98
N ASP A 234 -30.76 11.09 15.48
CA ASP A 234 -30.56 11.94 14.30
C ASP A 234 -30.59 11.13 12.99
N ILE A 235 -30.60 9.79 13.05
CA ILE A 235 -30.59 8.93 11.86
C ILE A 235 -31.95 9.02 11.13
N PRO A 236 -32.00 9.58 9.92
CA PRO A 236 -33.26 9.83 9.22
C PRO A 236 -33.93 8.52 8.79
N GLN A 237 -35.26 8.59 8.62
CA GLN A 237 -36.01 7.56 7.91
C GLN A 237 -35.49 7.41 6.49
N LEU A 238 -35.45 6.17 6.00
CA LEU A 238 -35.14 5.89 4.60
C LEU A 238 -36.19 6.55 3.72
N SER A 239 -35.75 7.35 2.76
CA SER A 239 -36.61 7.91 1.72
C SER A 239 -37.23 6.77 0.90
N GLU A 240 -38.51 6.89 0.53
CA GLU A 240 -39.18 5.95 -0.39
C GLU A 240 -38.40 5.79 -1.70
N GLN A 241 -37.75 6.86 -2.18
CA GLN A 241 -36.92 6.83 -3.40
C GLN A 241 -35.66 5.95 -3.27
N ALA A 242 -35.13 5.74 -2.07
CA ALA A 242 -33.97 4.85 -1.86
C ALA A 242 -34.34 3.36 -2.02
N THR A 243 -35.64 3.03 -2.03
CA THR A 243 -36.13 1.65 -2.16
C THR A 243 -36.51 1.26 -3.59
N ASP A 244 -36.62 2.24 -4.50
CA ASP A 244 -37.10 2.04 -5.87
C ASP A 244 -36.04 1.50 -6.85
N ASP A 245 -34.77 1.47 -6.42
CA ASP A 245 -33.72 0.66 -7.07
C ASP A 245 -34.04 -0.82 -6.86
N ARG A 246 -34.88 -1.35 -7.77
CA ARG A 246 -35.45 -2.71 -7.72
C ARG A 246 -34.39 -3.73 -7.27
N PRO A 247 -34.54 -4.33 -6.07
CA PRO A 247 -33.59 -5.29 -5.57
C PRO A 247 -33.47 -6.49 -6.52
N GLY A 248 -32.24 -6.77 -6.98
CA GLY A 248 -31.89 -8.02 -7.64
C GLY A 248 -31.80 -7.99 -9.17
N THR A 249 -31.75 -6.82 -9.82
CA THR A 249 -31.49 -6.78 -11.27
C THR A 249 -30.01 -6.94 -11.62
N THR A 250 -29.09 -6.52 -10.74
CA THR A 250 -27.65 -6.63 -11.03
C THR A 250 -26.98 -7.79 -10.29
N PRO A 251 -25.99 -8.47 -10.90
CA PRO A 251 -25.17 -9.48 -10.21
C PRO A 251 -24.39 -8.95 -9.00
N VAL A 252 -24.19 -7.64 -8.91
CA VAL A 252 -23.51 -6.98 -7.78
C VAL A 252 -24.41 -7.04 -6.55
N ASP A 253 -25.68 -6.67 -6.69
CA ASP A 253 -26.65 -6.67 -5.59
C ASP A 253 -26.75 -8.05 -4.94
N LYS A 254 -26.75 -9.13 -5.74
CA LYS A 254 -26.81 -10.49 -5.21
C LYS A 254 -25.67 -10.80 -4.24
N LYS A 255 -24.44 -10.40 -4.58
CA LYS A 255 -23.27 -10.65 -3.70
C LYS A 255 -23.32 -9.82 -2.42
N GLU A 256 -23.85 -8.61 -2.51
CA GLU A 256 -24.04 -7.76 -1.34
C GLU A 256 -25.11 -8.36 -0.40
N PHE A 257 -26.25 -8.82 -0.94
CA PHE A 257 -27.28 -9.51 -0.17
C PHE A 257 -26.81 -10.84 0.43
N ASP A 258 -26.01 -11.62 -0.32
CA ASP A 258 -25.41 -12.85 0.19
C ASP A 258 -24.48 -12.53 1.38
N SER A 259 -23.75 -11.41 1.33
CA SER A 259 -22.89 -10.96 2.43
C SER A 259 -23.69 -10.52 3.66
N ASP A 260 -24.77 -9.77 3.47
CA ASP A 260 -25.68 -9.38 4.56
C ASP A 260 -26.35 -10.60 5.20
N ARG A 261 -26.74 -11.60 4.40
CA ARG A 261 -27.29 -12.87 4.90
C ARG A 261 -26.26 -13.65 5.71
N LEU A 262 -25.02 -13.76 5.23
CA LEU A 262 -23.95 -14.42 5.98
C LEU A 262 -23.63 -13.68 7.28
N PHE A 263 -23.72 -12.35 7.31
CA PHE A 263 -23.61 -11.59 8.57
C PHE A 263 -24.70 -11.99 9.58
N LEU A 264 -25.97 -12.04 9.14
CA LEU A 264 -27.08 -12.48 9.99
C LEU A 264 -26.88 -13.90 10.52
N GLN A 265 -26.50 -14.83 9.63
CA GLN A 265 -26.43 -16.25 9.93
C GLN A 265 -25.18 -16.64 10.72
N ASP A 266 -24.00 -16.12 10.37
CA ASP A 266 -22.75 -16.55 10.98
C ASP A 266 -22.41 -15.75 12.24
N PHE A 267 -22.88 -14.50 12.34
CA PHE A 267 -22.53 -13.61 13.45
C PHE A 267 -23.71 -13.38 14.40
N LEU A 268 -24.84 -12.88 13.92
CA LEU A 268 -25.96 -12.52 14.80
C LEU A 268 -26.74 -13.70 15.38
N SER A 269 -26.69 -14.88 14.73
CA SER A 269 -27.33 -16.09 15.27
C SER A 269 -26.81 -16.47 16.66
N PHE A 270 -25.51 -16.28 16.92
CA PHE A 270 -24.89 -16.51 18.23
C PHE A 270 -25.51 -15.65 19.34
N TYR A 271 -25.77 -14.38 19.02
CA TYR A 271 -26.35 -13.41 19.96
C TYR A 271 -27.85 -13.56 20.15
N LYS A 272 -28.53 -14.34 19.31
CA LYS A 272 -29.94 -14.67 19.52
C LYS A 272 -30.15 -15.39 20.86
N GLU A 273 -29.20 -16.25 21.23
CA GLU A 273 -29.23 -17.00 22.48
C GLU A 273 -28.65 -16.18 23.66
N HIS A 274 -27.80 -15.18 23.37
CA HIS A 274 -27.05 -14.39 24.36
C HIS A 274 -27.16 -12.86 24.12
N PRO A 275 -28.37 -12.28 24.06
CA PRO A 275 -28.56 -10.89 23.65
C PRO A 275 -27.89 -9.87 24.57
N THR A 276 -27.67 -10.21 25.85
CA THR A 276 -27.06 -9.31 26.84
C THR A 276 -25.58 -9.01 26.57
N GLU A 277 -24.88 -9.82 25.76
CA GLU A 277 -23.44 -9.64 25.51
C GLU A 277 -23.11 -8.49 24.54
N LEU A 278 -24.06 -8.11 23.68
CA LEU A 278 -23.90 -7.03 22.71
C LEU A 278 -23.89 -5.65 23.37
N GLY A 279 -24.51 -5.50 24.54
CA GLY A 279 -24.67 -4.19 25.19
C GLY A 279 -25.46 -3.16 24.37
N THR A 280 -26.17 -3.60 23.32
CA THR A 280 -27.06 -2.78 22.49
C THR A 280 -28.35 -3.56 22.22
N GLU A 281 -29.49 -2.87 22.25
CA GLU A 281 -30.79 -3.45 21.90
C GLU A 281 -30.87 -3.60 20.37
N ILE A 282 -31.05 -4.84 19.88
CA ILE A 282 -31.08 -5.17 18.45
C ILE A 282 -32.22 -6.13 18.09
N GLU A 283 -33.40 -5.91 18.68
CA GLU A 283 -34.55 -6.83 18.57
C GLU A 283 -34.99 -7.04 17.11
N HIS A 284 -35.02 -5.99 16.29
CA HIS A 284 -35.46 -6.07 14.89
C HIS A 284 -34.42 -6.78 14.02
N LEU A 285 -33.11 -6.57 14.25
CA LEU A 285 -32.06 -7.32 13.59
C LEU A 285 -32.08 -8.81 13.95
N LEU A 286 -32.39 -9.16 15.21
CA LEU A 286 -32.57 -10.57 15.60
C LEU A 286 -33.77 -11.21 14.92
N LYS A 287 -34.87 -10.47 14.67
CA LYS A 287 -35.98 -10.95 13.83
C LYS A 287 -35.53 -11.22 12.39
N LYS A 288 -34.63 -10.38 11.84
CA LYS A 288 -34.05 -10.61 10.49
C LYS A 288 -33.22 -11.89 10.41
N VAL A 289 -32.63 -12.36 11.51
CA VAL A 289 -31.96 -13.67 11.55
C VAL A 289 -32.95 -14.79 11.22
N ASP A 290 -34.15 -14.76 11.80
CA ASP A 290 -35.19 -15.79 11.55
C ASP A 290 -35.74 -15.74 10.13
N GLU A 291 -35.95 -14.55 9.60
CA GLU A 291 -36.28 -14.35 8.19
C GLU A 291 -35.18 -14.94 7.28
N SER A 292 -33.92 -14.82 7.70
CA SER A 292 -32.77 -15.36 6.95
C SER A 292 -32.64 -16.86 6.92
N LEU A 293 -33.29 -17.57 7.85
CA LEU A 293 -33.32 -19.02 7.85
C LEU A 293 -34.52 -19.56 7.07
N THR A 294 -35.60 -18.79 6.97
CA THR A 294 -36.89 -19.26 6.43
C THR A 294 -37.16 -18.78 5.00
N VAL A 295 -36.71 -17.58 4.63
CA VAL A 295 -37.01 -16.97 3.34
C VAL A 295 -35.81 -17.09 2.39
N PRO A 296 -35.92 -17.87 1.29
CA PRO A 296 -34.94 -17.84 0.23
C PRO A 296 -35.07 -16.51 -0.55
N GLY A 297 -33.97 -15.80 -0.79
CA GLY A 297 -33.99 -14.57 -1.60
C GLY A 297 -33.07 -13.46 -1.11
N ALA A 298 -33.33 -12.23 -1.54
CA ALA A 298 -32.66 -11.05 -1.00
C ALA A 298 -33.27 -10.72 0.36
N ILE A 299 -32.42 -10.47 1.37
CA ILE A 299 -32.85 -10.00 2.69
C ILE A 299 -32.30 -8.62 2.88
N GLU A 300 -33.20 -7.68 3.11
CA GLU A 300 -32.84 -6.32 3.40
C GLU A 300 -32.52 -6.19 4.89
N LEU A 301 -31.23 -6.15 5.20
CA LEU A 301 -30.72 -6.01 6.56
C LEU A 301 -30.91 -4.56 7.08
N TYR A 302 -30.87 -3.56 6.21
CA TYR A 302 -31.02 -2.15 6.58
C TYR A 302 -32.37 -1.58 6.12
N THR A 303 -33.29 -1.42 7.07
CA THR A 303 -34.68 -1.00 6.87
C THR A 303 -35.03 0.15 7.82
N ASN A 304 -36.24 0.71 7.72
CA ASN A 304 -36.69 1.73 8.68
C ASN A 304 -36.73 1.25 10.13
N ASP A 305 -36.95 -0.05 10.36
CA ASP A 305 -37.03 -0.63 11.71
C ASP A 305 -35.64 -1.01 12.24
N THR A 306 -34.71 -1.34 11.35
CA THR A 306 -33.37 -1.82 11.74
C THR A 306 -32.27 -0.76 11.65
N ARG A 307 -32.53 0.44 11.11
CA ARG A 307 -31.48 1.43 10.84
C ARG A 307 -30.71 1.92 12.07
N THR A 308 -31.41 2.14 13.18
CA THR A 308 -30.83 2.60 14.44
C THR A 308 -30.05 1.48 15.13
N GLU A 309 -30.62 0.28 15.17
CA GLU A 309 -29.98 -0.94 15.67
C GLU A 309 -28.70 -1.27 14.88
N PHE A 310 -28.75 -1.13 13.55
CA PHE A 310 -27.61 -1.36 12.67
C PHE A 310 -26.46 -0.41 12.97
N HIS A 311 -26.74 0.89 13.18
CA HIS A 311 -25.73 1.87 13.54
C HIS A 311 -25.09 1.53 14.90
N GLY A 312 -25.91 1.21 15.92
CA GLY A 312 -25.42 0.80 17.23
C GLY A 312 -24.53 -0.43 17.16
N LEU A 313 -24.95 -1.44 16.39
CA LEU A 313 -24.17 -2.66 16.15
C LEU A 313 -22.86 -2.39 15.42
N LEU A 314 -22.85 -1.54 14.40
CA LEU A 314 -21.64 -1.14 13.69
C LEU A 314 -20.61 -0.49 14.65
N LEU A 315 -21.07 0.44 15.49
CA LEU A 315 -20.20 1.09 16.48
C LEU A 315 -19.69 0.11 17.53
N PHE A 316 -20.51 -0.85 17.95
CA PHE A 316 -20.09 -1.94 18.83
C PHE A 316 -18.96 -2.77 18.20
N LEU A 317 -19.13 -3.21 16.95
CA LEU A 317 -18.13 -4.02 16.23
C LEU A 317 -16.80 -3.26 16.08
N LEU A 318 -16.85 -2.00 15.64
CA LEU A 318 -15.65 -1.16 15.46
C LEU A 318 -14.92 -0.93 16.78
N ARG A 319 -15.65 -0.71 17.88
CA ARG A 319 -15.06 -0.54 19.22
C ARG A 319 -14.40 -1.83 19.70
N ARG A 320 -15.09 -2.98 19.61
CA ARG A 320 -14.51 -4.28 20.01
C ARG A 320 -13.27 -4.61 19.20
N PHE A 321 -13.33 -4.36 17.89
CA PHE A 321 -12.19 -4.53 16.99
C PHE A 321 -11.00 -3.65 17.42
N GLN A 322 -11.22 -2.37 17.75
CA GLN A 322 -10.18 -1.48 18.27
C GLN A 322 -9.62 -1.95 19.61
N ASP A 323 -10.47 -2.33 20.56
CA ASP A 323 -10.07 -2.78 21.90
C ASP A 323 -9.14 -3.99 21.80
N ILE A 324 -9.47 -4.96 20.93
CA ILE A 324 -8.65 -6.15 20.70
C ILE A 324 -7.32 -5.82 20.02
N LEU A 325 -7.32 -4.90 19.05
CA LEU A 325 -6.07 -4.44 18.44
C LEU A 325 -5.17 -3.75 19.47
N ASN A 326 -5.74 -2.98 20.39
CA ASN A 326 -4.99 -2.36 21.50
C ASN A 326 -4.42 -3.42 22.46
N ILE A 327 -5.09 -4.56 22.65
CA ILE A 327 -4.56 -5.69 23.43
C ILE A 327 -3.41 -6.38 22.69
N LEU A 328 -3.56 -6.58 21.38
CA LEU A 328 -2.60 -7.33 20.54
C LEU A 328 -1.36 -6.51 20.12
N VAL A 329 -1.50 -5.19 20.07
CA VAL A 329 -0.47 -4.22 19.68
C VAL A 329 -0.54 -3.02 20.63
N PRO A 330 -0.22 -3.21 21.92
CA PRO A 330 -0.25 -2.09 22.85
C PRO A 330 0.94 -1.15 22.57
N ASP A 331 0.87 0.05 23.12
CA ASP A 331 1.81 1.14 22.85
C ASP A 331 3.26 0.69 23.12
N ILE A 332 4.23 1.21 22.36
CA ILE A 332 5.67 0.93 22.50
C ILE A 332 6.15 1.25 23.94
N ASN A 333 5.47 2.18 24.62
CA ASN A 333 5.75 2.56 26.00
C ASN A 333 5.12 1.62 27.04
N SER A 334 4.25 0.70 26.62
CA SER A 334 3.70 -0.32 27.51
C SER A 334 4.70 -1.47 27.62
N ASP A 335 4.97 -1.92 28.85
CA ASP A 335 5.83 -3.07 29.14
C ASP A 335 5.23 -4.36 28.53
N LEU A 336 5.50 -4.57 27.25
CA LEU A 336 4.88 -5.58 26.38
C LEU A 336 5.42 -7.01 26.58
N HIS A 337 6.37 -7.19 27.48
CA HIS A 337 7.02 -8.48 27.72
C HIS A 337 6.13 -9.54 28.42
N GLY A 338 4.80 -9.42 28.39
CA GLY A 338 3.95 -10.18 29.32
C GLY A 338 2.56 -10.61 28.87
N LEU A 339 2.16 -10.49 27.59
CA LEU A 339 0.86 -11.07 27.22
C LEU A 339 0.96 -12.60 27.30
N GLN A 340 0.25 -13.17 28.27
CA GLN A 340 0.18 -14.63 28.45
C GLN A 340 -0.27 -15.29 27.14
N PRO A 341 0.34 -16.40 26.70
CA PRO A 341 0.03 -16.98 25.41
C PRO A 341 -1.45 -17.34 25.21
N SER A 342 -2.13 -17.78 26.27
CA SER A 342 -3.58 -18.03 26.26
C SER A 342 -4.40 -16.77 25.96
N LYS A 343 -4.02 -15.61 26.54
CA LYS A 343 -4.66 -14.32 26.27
C LYS A 343 -4.38 -13.83 24.86
N PHE A 344 -3.18 -14.09 24.33
CA PHE A 344 -2.86 -13.78 22.94
C PHE A 344 -3.75 -14.57 21.99
N LYS A 345 -3.85 -15.90 22.19
CA LYS A 345 -4.72 -16.78 21.40
C LYS A 345 -6.16 -16.30 21.41
N GLU A 346 -6.71 -16.06 22.60
CA GLU A 346 -8.08 -15.56 22.77
C GLU A 346 -8.28 -14.22 22.03
N ALA A 347 -7.34 -13.28 22.17
CA ALA A 347 -7.42 -11.99 21.50
C ALA A 347 -7.34 -12.12 19.97
N VAL A 348 -6.53 -13.04 19.43
CA VAL A 348 -6.47 -13.32 17.98
C VAL A 348 -7.77 -13.93 17.48
N GLU A 349 -8.35 -14.89 18.20
CA GLU A 349 -9.63 -15.51 17.86
C GLU A 349 -10.76 -14.48 17.86
N GLN A 350 -10.80 -13.60 18.87
CA GLN A 350 -11.73 -12.48 18.90
C GLN A 350 -11.48 -11.49 17.75
N LEU A 351 -10.21 -11.13 17.47
CA LEU A 351 -9.89 -10.25 16.34
C LEU A 351 -10.44 -10.84 15.05
N ASN A 352 -10.22 -12.13 14.81
CA ASN A 352 -10.72 -12.84 13.64
C ASN A 352 -12.26 -12.81 13.56
N TYR A 353 -12.93 -13.05 14.68
CA TYR A 353 -14.39 -13.03 14.78
C TYR A 353 -14.98 -11.66 14.41
N TYR A 354 -14.52 -10.57 15.06
CA TYR A 354 -15.03 -9.23 14.77
C TYR A 354 -14.59 -8.72 13.39
N ALA A 355 -13.39 -9.07 12.93
CA ALA A 355 -12.95 -8.74 11.58
C ALA A 355 -13.82 -9.38 10.50
N TYR A 356 -14.20 -10.64 10.70
CA TYR A 356 -15.09 -11.36 9.80
C TYR A 356 -16.48 -10.70 9.75
N ALA A 357 -17.03 -10.31 10.91
CA ALA A 357 -18.27 -9.56 10.99
C ALA A 357 -18.19 -8.24 10.20
N LEU A 358 -17.13 -7.45 10.42
CA LEU A 358 -16.89 -6.20 9.69
C LEU A 358 -16.67 -6.43 8.20
N LEU A 359 -16.01 -7.53 7.79
CA LEU A 359 -15.85 -7.91 6.38
C LEU A 359 -17.20 -8.16 5.72
N ARG A 360 -18.10 -8.87 6.39
CA ARG A 360 -19.45 -9.12 5.87
C ARG A 360 -20.23 -7.82 5.70
N LEU A 361 -20.14 -6.90 6.66
CA LEU A 361 -20.74 -5.56 6.54
C LEU A 361 -20.11 -4.74 5.41
N ALA A 362 -18.79 -4.71 5.28
CA ALA A 362 -18.07 -3.93 4.26
C ALA A 362 -18.36 -4.38 2.81
N ARG A 363 -18.73 -5.64 2.64
CA ARG A 363 -19.21 -6.22 1.37
C ARG A 363 -20.74 -6.18 1.23
N GLY A 364 -21.44 -5.90 2.31
CA GLY A 364 -22.89 -5.91 2.40
C GLY A 364 -23.53 -4.64 1.85
N ARG A 365 -24.80 -4.75 1.45
CA ARG A 365 -25.58 -3.62 0.92
C ARG A 365 -25.98 -2.70 2.08
N ALA A 366 -26.27 -3.30 3.24
CA ALA A 366 -26.69 -2.58 4.44
C ALA A 366 -25.73 -1.47 4.85
N PHE A 367 -24.41 -1.73 4.86
CA PHE A 367 -23.44 -0.71 5.24
C PHE A 367 -23.39 0.45 4.25
N ARG A 368 -23.43 0.15 2.94
CA ARG A 368 -23.47 1.18 1.90
C ARG A 368 -24.70 2.07 2.05
N MET A 369 -25.89 1.47 2.14
CA MET A 369 -27.15 2.20 2.35
C MET A 369 -27.13 3.01 3.64
N HIS A 370 -26.57 2.46 4.72
CA HIS A 370 -26.45 3.17 5.98
C HIS A 370 -25.63 4.45 5.83
N VAL A 371 -24.42 4.34 5.29
CA VAL A 371 -23.51 5.48 5.11
C VAL A 371 -24.10 6.52 4.14
N GLU A 372 -24.75 6.10 3.06
CA GLU A 372 -25.48 7.00 2.15
C GLU A 372 -26.60 7.75 2.89
N ASN A 373 -27.37 7.05 3.74
CA ASN A 373 -28.47 7.64 4.51
C ASN A 373 -27.99 8.68 5.55
N ILE A 374 -26.81 8.48 6.14
CA ILE A 374 -26.23 9.40 7.13
C ILE A 374 -25.16 10.33 6.55
N GLU A 375 -24.98 10.40 5.22
CA GLU A 375 -23.86 11.12 4.58
C GLU A 375 -23.79 12.61 4.99
N HIS A 376 -24.94 13.24 5.21
CA HIS A 376 -25.05 14.63 5.65
C HIS A 376 -24.67 14.85 7.14
N LEU A 377 -24.65 13.78 7.93
CA LEU A 377 -24.20 13.78 9.34
C LEU A 377 -22.72 13.41 9.47
N LEU A 378 -22.10 12.91 8.40
CA LEU A 378 -20.70 12.50 8.38
C LEU A 378 -19.79 13.68 8.07
N ASP A 379 -18.73 13.79 8.87
CA ASP A 379 -17.62 14.69 8.58
C ASP A 379 -16.91 14.26 7.30
N ASP A 380 -16.40 15.25 6.57
CA ASP A 380 -15.45 15.00 5.50
C ASP A 380 -14.06 14.80 6.12
N PRO A 381 -13.52 13.57 6.12
CA PRO A 381 -12.20 13.29 6.68
C PRO A 381 -11.09 14.04 5.95
N HIS A 382 -11.36 14.56 4.74
CA HIS A 382 -10.41 15.38 3.97
C HIS A 382 -10.49 16.87 4.29
N ALA A 383 -11.59 17.36 4.89
CA ALA A 383 -11.75 18.79 5.18
C ALA A 383 -10.89 19.27 6.36
N GLY A 384 -10.52 18.36 7.27
CA GLY A 384 -9.67 18.66 8.44
C GLY A 384 -8.18 18.77 8.11
N ALA A 385 -7.73 18.22 6.98
CA ALA A 385 -6.35 18.31 6.52
C ALA A 385 -6.06 19.71 5.95
N SER A 386 -6.10 20.73 6.82
CA SER A 386 -5.71 22.08 6.43
C SER A 386 -4.26 22.07 5.95
N THR A 387 -3.96 22.89 4.96
CA THR A 387 -2.64 22.98 4.32
C THR A 387 -1.49 23.26 5.29
N ASP A 388 -1.78 23.74 6.51
CA ASP A 388 -0.78 24.11 7.50
C ASP A 388 -0.26 22.91 8.31
N GLU A 389 -1.03 21.83 8.47
CA GLU A 389 -0.59 20.61 9.19
C GLU A 389 0.34 19.73 8.36
N ARG A 390 0.37 19.90 7.03
CA ARG A 390 1.33 19.20 6.15
C ARG A 390 2.79 19.50 6.47
N ASN A 391 3.06 20.54 7.26
CA ASN A 391 4.42 20.95 7.62
C ASN A 391 5.04 20.12 8.76
N GLU A 392 4.25 19.41 9.57
CA GLU A 392 4.72 18.59 10.69
C GLU A 392 4.64 17.07 10.43
N GLU A 393 4.08 16.62 9.29
CA GLU A 393 3.70 15.22 9.07
C GLU A 393 4.57 14.43 8.06
N HIS A 394 5.86 14.76 7.94
CA HIS A 394 6.78 13.90 7.17
C HIS A 394 7.10 12.55 7.85
N ASP A 395 6.63 12.33 9.07
CA ASP A 395 6.94 11.14 9.88
C ASP A 395 5.93 9.97 9.72
N ASN A 396 4.82 10.14 8.97
CA ASN A 396 3.74 9.14 8.84
C ASN A 396 3.38 8.73 7.40
N VAL A 397 4.22 8.98 6.40
CA VAL A 397 3.85 8.83 4.98
C VAL A 397 3.47 7.39 4.55
N GLU A 398 4.03 6.33 5.17
CA GLU A 398 3.61 4.94 4.86
C GLU A 398 2.13 4.66 5.15
N GLN A 399 1.58 5.39 6.11
CA GLN A 399 0.22 5.28 6.61
C GLN A 399 -0.77 5.99 5.67
N GLU A 400 -0.30 6.98 4.92
CA GLU A 400 -1.15 7.88 4.14
C GLU A 400 -1.57 7.31 2.79
N GLU A 401 -0.70 6.54 2.14
CA GLU A 401 -0.92 6.05 0.77
C GLU A 401 -2.19 5.22 0.62
N ASP A 402 -2.50 4.38 1.61
CA ASP A 402 -3.70 3.53 1.57
C ASP A 402 -5.00 4.37 1.67
N PHE A 403 -4.93 5.60 2.24
CA PHE A 403 -6.07 6.49 2.51
C PHE A 403 -6.19 7.66 1.53
N ASP A 404 -5.08 8.07 0.92
CA ASP A 404 -5.08 9.02 -0.19
C ASP A 404 -5.84 8.47 -1.42
N ASP A 405 -6.07 7.15 -1.42
CA ASP A 405 -6.87 6.40 -2.37
C ASP A 405 -8.34 6.23 -1.95
N LEU A 406 -8.94 7.17 -1.23
CA LEU A 406 -10.39 7.12 -0.94
C LEU A 406 -11.18 8.00 -1.91
N PRO A 407 -12.36 7.56 -2.41
CA PRO A 407 -13.18 8.36 -3.33
C PRO A 407 -13.60 9.71 -2.72
N LEU A 408 -13.75 10.74 -3.55
CA LEU A 408 -14.17 12.08 -3.10
C LEU A 408 -15.60 12.12 -2.53
N GLN A 409 -16.47 11.21 -2.98
CA GLN A 409 -17.81 11.10 -2.40
C GLN A 409 -17.70 10.51 -1.00
N LYS A 410 -18.19 11.24 0.01
CA LYS A 410 -18.03 10.87 1.43
C LYS A 410 -18.51 9.45 1.64
N SER A 411 -19.71 9.09 1.22
CA SER A 411 -20.22 7.73 1.46
C SER A 411 -19.31 6.62 0.89
N LYS A 412 -18.79 6.80 -0.32
CA LYS A 412 -17.83 5.88 -0.93
C LYS A 412 -16.49 5.83 -0.18
N SER A 413 -16.03 6.95 0.38
CA SER A 413 -14.82 7.01 1.21
C SER A 413 -14.92 6.13 2.47
N TYR A 414 -16.05 6.16 3.18
CA TYR A 414 -16.27 5.31 4.37
C TYR A 414 -16.38 3.83 4.02
N VAL A 415 -17.01 3.50 2.88
CA VAL A 415 -17.05 2.12 2.37
C VAL A 415 -15.65 1.61 2.03
N ALA A 416 -14.87 2.42 1.30
CA ALA A 416 -13.51 2.07 0.94
C ALA A 416 -12.57 2.00 2.16
N TRP A 417 -12.78 2.87 3.15
CA TRP A 417 -12.09 2.84 4.45
C TRP A 417 -12.32 1.51 5.16
N LEU A 418 -13.58 1.11 5.38
CA LEU A 418 -13.86 -0.13 6.11
C LEU A 418 -13.30 -1.34 5.36
N ARG A 419 -13.41 -1.37 4.02
CA ARG A 419 -12.82 -2.41 3.17
C ARG A 419 -11.30 -2.48 3.32
N LEU A 420 -10.63 -1.34 3.44
CA LEU A 420 -9.18 -1.29 3.67
C LEU A 420 -8.78 -1.89 5.02
N ILE A 421 -9.56 -1.63 6.08
CA ILE A 421 -9.33 -2.19 7.42
C ILE A 421 -9.40 -3.72 7.39
N VAL A 422 -10.39 -4.28 6.70
CA VAL A 422 -10.63 -5.73 6.62
C VAL A 422 -9.97 -6.42 5.42
N ALA A 423 -9.11 -5.73 4.67
CA ALA A 423 -8.54 -6.24 3.41
C ALA A 423 -7.76 -7.56 3.54
N HIS A 424 -7.10 -7.81 4.68
CA HIS A 424 -6.40 -9.08 4.92
C HIS A 424 -7.36 -10.27 5.03
N PHE A 425 -8.51 -10.06 5.68
CA PHE A 425 -9.56 -11.07 5.81
C PHE A 425 -10.28 -11.30 4.47
N ASP A 426 -10.50 -10.23 3.71
CA ASP A 426 -11.00 -10.28 2.33
C ASP A 426 -10.12 -11.18 1.45
N ALA A 427 -8.80 -10.98 1.54
CA ALA A 427 -7.80 -11.74 0.81
C ALA A 427 -7.78 -13.23 1.21
N VAL A 428 -7.88 -13.54 2.51
CA VAL A 428 -7.99 -14.93 2.99
C VAL A 428 -9.20 -15.62 2.38
N GLU A 429 -10.37 -14.98 2.38
CA GLU A 429 -11.58 -15.60 1.83
C GLU A 429 -11.51 -15.79 0.31
N ILE A 430 -10.90 -14.83 -0.41
CA ILE A 430 -10.65 -14.96 -1.85
C ILE A 430 -9.78 -16.18 -2.12
N LEU A 431 -8.67 -16.34 -1.39
CA LEU A 431 -7.73 -17.44 -1.60
C LEU A 431 -8.29 -18.78 -1.14
N ALA A 432 -8.94 -18.86 0.02
CA ALA A 432 -9.59 -20.07 0.49
C ALA A 432 -10.64 -20.55 -0.51
N ARG A 433 -11.54 -19.65 -0.96
CA ARG A 433 -12.53 -19.98 -2.00
C ARG A 433 -11.85 -20.43 -3.28
N PHE A 434 -10.79 -19.74 -3.71
CA PHE A 434 -10.06 -20.06 -4.92
C PHE A 434 -9.43 -21.46 -4.87
N VAL A 435 -8.71 -21.83 -3.80
CA VAL A 435 -8.07 -23.15 -3.72
C VAL A 435 -9.05 -24.29 -3.45
N LEU A 436 -10.21 -24.01 -2.82
CA LEU A 436 -11.27 -25.01 -2.61
C LEU A 436 -12.08 -25.27 -3.88
N THR A 437 -12.26 -24.27 -4.74
CA THR A 437 -13.03 -24.41 -6.00
C THR A 437 -12.21 -24.92 -7.17
N ASN A 438 -10.88 -24.91 -7.09
CA ASN A 438 -10.00 -25.36 -8.17
C ASN A 438 -9.14 -26.55 -7.74
N SER A 439 -9.02 -27.51 -8.65
CA SER A 439 -8.20 -28.71 -8.47
C SER A 439 -6.76 -28.46 -8.92
N TYR A 440 -6.00 -27.69 -8.14
CA TYR A 440 -4.56 -27.61 -8.31
C TYR A 440 -3.89 -28.87 -7.73
N ARG A 441 -2.91 -29.42 -8.45
CA ARG A 441 -2.11 -30.56 -7.99
C ARG A 441 -1.11 -30.13 -6.92
N SER A 442 -0.50 -28.96 -7.10
CA SER A 442 0.38 -28.36 -6.11
C SER A 442 0.30 -26.84 -6.17
N ILE A 443 0.67 -26.20 -5.05
CA ILE A 443 0.90 -24.76 -4.96
C ILE A 443 2.34 -24.58 -4.51
N SER A 444 3.10 -23.74 -5.21
CA SER A 444 4.44 -23.33 -4.79
C SER A 444 4.52 -21.82 -4.69
N ILE A 445 5.21 -21.36 -3.65
CA ILE A 445 5.55 -19.95 -3.47
C ILE A 445 7.06 -19.84 -3.62
N GLN A 446 7.51 -18.93 -4.48
CA GLN A 446 8.90 -18.59 -4.73
C GLN A 446 9.14 -17.13 -4.37
N ILE A 447 10.35 -16.81 -3.95
CA ILE A 447 10.76 -15.47 -3.55
C ILE A 447 11.76 -14.96 -4.58
N LEU A 448 11.38 -13.90 -5.29
CA LEU A 448 12.26 -13.14 -6.15
C LEU A 448 12.97 -12.07 -5.31
N VAL A 449 14.21 -12.36 -4.95
CA VAL A 449 15.06 -11.49 -4.13
C VAL A 449 15.68 -10.41 -5.03
N PRO A 450 15.39 -9.12 -4.81
CA PRO A 450 16.01 -8.05 -5.56
C PRO A 450 17.51 -7.94 -5.23
N PRO A 451 18.34 -7.44 -6.15
CA PRO A 451 19.70 -7.04 -5.82
C PRO A 451 19.68 -5.89 -4.82
N SER A 452 20.77 -5.71 -4.08
CA SER A 452 20.95 -4.56 -3.20
C SER A 452 20.94 -3.25 -4.01
N THR A 453 20.28 -2.23 -3.47
CA THR A 453 20.23 -0.92 -4.10
C THR A 453 21.41 -0.08 -3.62
N SER A 454 22.36 0.22 -4.53
CA SER A 454 23.45 1.14 -4.21
C SER A 454 22.92 2.51 -3.77
N SER A 455 23.63 3.14 -2.84
CA SER A 455 23.35 4.50 -2.36
C SER A 455 23.78 5.61 -3.34
N GLU A 456 24.38 5.25 -4.48
CA GLU A 456 24.82 6.19 -5.51
C GLU A 456 23.66 6.89 -6.21
N GLN A 457 23.82 8.19 -6.44
CA GLN A 457 22.97 9.03 -7.29
C GLN A 457 23.82 10.05 -8.05
N LEU A 458 23.29 10.54 -9.17
CA LEU A 458 23.96 11.59 -9.94
C LEU A 458 23.94 12.90 -9.13
N PRO A 459 25.04 13.67 -9.05
CA PRO A 459 24.97 14.99 -8.47
C PRO A 459 23.90 15.83 -9.19
N TRP A 460 23.00 16.46 -8.44
CA TRP A 460 21.87 17.21 -9.03
C TRP A 460 22.34 18.26 -10.05
N ARG A 461 23.53 18.86 -9.88
CA ARG A 461 24.11 19.76 -10.89
C ARG A 461 24.28 19.05 -12.24
N GLY A 462 24.85 17.84 -12.21
CA GLY A 462 25.02 16.99 -13.39
C GLY A 462 23.69 16.61 -14.04
N LEU A 463 22.65 16.37 -13.24
CA LEU A 463 21.29 16.12 -13.72
C LEU A 463 20.78 17.30 -14.56
N PHE A 464 20.85 18.52 -14.02
CA PHE A 464 20.34 19.71 -14.70
C PHE A 464 21.20 20.16 -15.89
N THR A 465 22.51 19.88 -15.88
CA THR A 465 23.37 20.23 -17.02
C THR A 465 23.29 19.22 -18.17
N LYS A 466 23.12 17.91 -17.87
CA LYS A 466 23.21 16.85 -18.87
C LYS A 466 21.84 16.37 -19.36
N TYR A 467 20.89 16.15 -18.46
CA TYR A 467 19.64 15.45 -18.77
C TYR A 467 18.44 16.41 -18.88
N ILE A 468 18.29 17.36 -17.95
CA ILE A 468 17.10 18.24 -17.91
C ILE A 468 17.27 19.53 -18.72
N GLN A 469 18.48 20.13 -18.70
CA GLN A 469 18.83 21.34 -19.45
C GLN A 469 17.89 22.55 -19.21
N ASN A 470 17.30 22.69 -18.02
CA ASN A 470 16.46 23.83 -17.64
C ASN A 470 17.25 24.86 -16.81
N LYS A 471 17.67 25.95 -17.45
CA LYS A 471 18.49 27.01 -16.83
C LYS A 471 17.76 27.70 -15.67
N THR A 472 16.47 27.98 -15.81
CA THR A 472 15.68 28.69 -14.79
C THR A 472 15.55 27.88 -13.50
N ALA A 473 15.25 26.60 -13.60
CA ALA A 473 15.18 25.70 -12.45
C ALA A 473 16.56 25.52 -11.80
N PHE A 474 17.61 25.38 -12.62
CA PHE A 474 18.98 25.27 -12.14
C PHE A 474 19.43 26.50 -11.33
N GLU A 475 19.22 27.71 -11.85
CA GLU A 475 19.54 28.97 -11.16
C GLU A 475 18.77 29.11 -9.85
N PHE A 476 17.49 28.72 -9.83
CA PHE A 476 16.69 28.70 -8.61
C PHE A 476 17.29 27.77 -7.54
N LEU A 477 17.74 26.58 -7.93
CA LEU A 477 18.38 25.63 -7.02
C LEU A 477 19.71 26.17 -6.45
N GLU A 478 20.56 26.76 -7.30
CA GLU A 478 21.83 27.37 -6.87
C GLU A 478 21.63 28.54 -5.91
N ASN A 479 20.66 29.42 -6.21
CA ASN A 479 20.37 30.57 -5.35
C ASN A 479 19.81 30.13 -4.00
N GLY A 480 18.86 29.19 -3.98
CA GLY A 480 18.30 28.69 -2.72
C GLY A 480 19.33 27.94 -1.87
N LEU A 481 20.23 27.17 -2.50
CA LEU A 481 21.36 26.55 -1.80
C LEU A 481 22.33 27.59 -1.22
N SER A 482 22.61 28.66 -1.96
CA SER A 482 23.45 29.76 -1.50
C SER A 482 22.82 30.50 -0.31
N ALA A 483 21.51 30.71 -0.33
CA ALA A 483 20.76 31.30 0.78
C ALA A 483 20.83 30.46 2.07
N VAL A 484 20.70 29.13 1.96
CA VAL A 484 20.84 28.22 3.11
C VAL A 484 22.29 28.16 3.63
N ARG A 485 23.28 28.26 2.75
CA ARG A 485 24.70 28.28 3.16
C ARG A 485 25.08 29.57 3.88
N ASP A 486 24.62 30.72 3.38
CA ASP A 486 24.89 32.03 4.00
C ASP A 486 24.39 32.07 5.45
N ARG A 487 23.22 31.48 5.71
CA ARG A 487 22.66 31.32 7.06
C ARG A 487 23.58 30.56 8.03
N ASN A 488 24.32 29.58 7.53
CA ASN A 488 25.20 28.74 8.36
C ASN A 488 26.60 29.34 8.53
N ALA A 489 27.00 30.29 7.68
CA ALA A 489 28.23 31.04 7.84
C ALA A 489 28.05 32.07 8.94
N LYS A 490 28.80 31.95 10.05
CA LYS A 490 28.80 32.91 11.16
C LYS A 490 28.94 34.35 10.64
N GLU A 491 28.29 35.31 11.29
CA GLU A 491 28.13 36.76 11.01
C GLU A 491 29.43 37.59 10.71
N GLY A 492 30.54 36.96 10.37
CA GLY A 492 31.81 37.59 10.05
C GLY A 492 31.97 37.97 8.58
N ARG A 493 31.64 39.23 8.25
CA ARG A 493 32.31 40.07 7.23
C ARG A 493 32.24 39.64 5.74
N ARG A 494 31.22 38.93 5.27
CA ARG A 494 30.96 38.86 3.81
C ARG A 494 29.95 39.93 3.39
N LYS A 495 30.25 40.60 2.27
CA LYS A 495 29.31 41.50 1.59
C LYS A 495 28.15 40.63 1.09
N LYS A 496 26.99 40.75 1.73
CA LYS A 496 25.81 39.97 1.40
C LYS A 496 25.30 40.38 0.02
N ASP A 497 24.98 39.39 -0.79
CA ASP A 497 24.22 39.58 -2.02
C ASP A 497 22.76 39.83 -1.63
N ALA A 498 22.20 40.98 -2.04
CA ALA A 498 20.87 41.40 -1.63
C ALA A 498 19.79 40.42 -2.09
N ASP A 499 19.97 39.76 -3.25
CA ASP A 499 19.02 38.80 -3.78
C ASP A 499 19.02 37.50 -2.98
N ILE A 500 20.20 37.07 -2.51
CA ILE A 500 20.37 35.88 -1.67
C ILE A 500 19.82 36.13 -0.25
N GLU A 501 20.00 37.34 0.29
CA GLU A 501 19.43 37.72 1.58
C GLU A 501 17.90 37.77 1.52
N ALA A 502 17.32 38.38 0.47
CA ALA A 502 15.88 38.40 0.25
C ALA A 502 15.29 36.99 0.12
N LEU A 503 15.94 36.12 -0.67
CA LEU A 503 15.54 34.72 -0.79
C LEU A 503 15.62 33.99 0.55
N SER A 504 16.68 34.22 1.34
CA SER A 504 16.83 33.62 2.67
C SER A 504 15.68 33.98 3.61
N GLU A 505 15.24 35.25 3.61
CA GLU A 505 14.08 35.67 4.39
C GLU A 505 12.78 35.03 3.89
N ASN A 506 12.57 34.93 2.57
CA ASN A 506 11.40 34.23 2.02
C ASN A 506 11.39 32.74 2.39
N LEU A 507 12.55 32.07 2.35
CA LEU A 507 12.68 30.66 2.74
C LEU A 507 12.31 30.43 4.21
N LYS A 508 12.57 31.38 5.12
CA LYS A 508 12.16 31.26 6.53
C LYS A 508 10.64 31.23 6.70
N GLN A 509 9.91 31.87 5.79
CA GLN A 509 8.45 31.90 5.81
C GLN A 509 7.83 30.61 5.26
N HIS A 510 8.65 29.73 4.66
CA HIS A 510 8.23 28.47 4.09
C HIS A 510 9.09 27.29 4.60
N PRO A 511 8.77 26.72 5.77
CA PRO A 511 9.56 25.65 6.40
C PRO A 511 9.84 24.46 5.49
N VAL A 512 8.86 24.03 4.69
CA VAL A 512 9.01 22.93 3.71
C VAL A 512 10.02 23.27 2.63
N VAL A 513 9.99 24.51 2.10
CA VAL A 513 10.97 24.98 1.11
C VAL A 513 12.37 25.01 1.70
N ASN A 514 12.51 25.56 2.91
CA ASN A 514 13.78 25.59 3.61
C ASN A 514 14.33 24.18 3.88
N ASN A 515 13.47 23.24 4.29
CA ASN A 515 13.86 21.85 4.51
C ASN A 515 14.31 21.15 3.22
N PHE A 516 13.66 21.42 2.09
CA PHE A 516 14.10 20.95 0.78
C PHE A 516 15.53 21.44 0.44
N PHE A 517 15.83 22.73 0.64
CA PHE A 517 17.18 23.24 0.38
C PHE A 517 18.22 22.72 1.37
N ILE A 518 17.85 22.46 2.63
CA ILE A 518 18.72 21.76 3.60
C ILE A 518 19.01 20.33 3.12
N TYR A 519 17.99 19.62 2.63
CA TYR A 519 18.15 18.29 2.03
C TYR A 519 19.14 18.35 0.84
N LEU A 520 18.93 19.28 -0.10
CA LEU A 520 19.79 19.47 -1.27
C LEU A 520 21.24 19.83 -0.87
N ALA A 521 21.41 20.64 0.17
CA ALA A 521 22.72 21.05 0.67
C ALA A 521 23.53 19.89 1.23
N ARG A 522 22.89 18.92 1.85
CA ARG A 522 23.56 17.78 2.52
C ARG A 522 24.18 16.78 1.55
N GLN A 523 23.95 16.90 0.23
CA GLN A 523 24.34 15.91 -0.78
C GLN A 523 24.02 14.49 -0.29
N GLN A 524 22.75 14.27 0.05
CA GLN A 524 22.36 13.02 0.68
C GLN A 524 22.69 11.82 -0.20
N ILE A 525 22.94 10.69 0.45
CA ILE A 525 22.95 9.40 -0.22
C ILE A 525 21.55 9.06 -0.74
N PHE A 526 21.45 8.30 -1.82
CA PHE A 526 20.17 7.79 -2.28
C PHE A 526 19.57 6.86 -1.20
N THR A 527 18.35 7.16 -0.75
CA THR A 527 17.61 6.36 0.24
C THR A 527 16.39 5.67 -0.36
N GLY A 528 16.12 5.87 -1.65
CA GLY A 528 15.05 5.18 -2.35
C GLY A 528 15.37 3.71 -2.58
N ALA A 529 14.39 2.98 -3.09
CA ALA A 529 14.50 1.55 -3.30
C ALA A 529 14.03 1.10 -4.69
N LEU A 530 14.37 -0.14 -5.04
CA LEU A 530 13.80 -0.80 -6.20
C LEU A 530 12.39 -1.31 -5.84
N HIS A 531 11.36 -0.71 -6.42
CA HIS A 531 9.98 -1.12 -6.17
C HIS A 531 9.67 -2.48 -6.80
N CYS A 532 8.86 -3.25 -6.08
CA CYS A 532 8.45 -4.62 -6.40
C CYS A 532 7.86 -4.75 -7.81
N GLU A 533 7.05 -3.80 -8.24
CA GLU A 533 6.36 -3.85 -9.54
C GLU A 533 7.32 -3.65 -10.70
N ALA A 534 8.19 -2.64 -10.61
CA ALA A 534 9.20 -2.40 -11.63
C ALA A 534 10.20 -3.55 -11.69
N HIS A 535 10.60 -4.08 -10.53
CA HIS A 535 11.46 -5.24 -10.41
C HIS A 535 10.87 -6.46 -11.14
N LEU A 536 9.65 -6.85 -10.75
CA LEU A 536 8.97 -8.02 -11.29
C LEU A 536 8.70 -7.87 -12.79
N ALA A 537 8.14 -6.73 -13.22
CA ALA A 537 7.80 -6.50 -14.62
C ALA A 537 9.00 -6.53 -15.55
N SER A 538 10.16 -6.04 -15.10
CA SER A 538 11.40 -6.01 -15.89
C SER A 538 12.02 -7.38 -16.17
N LEU A 539 11.55 -8.43 -15.48
CA LEU A 539 12.06 -9.79 -15.60
C LEU A 539 11.04 -10.75 -16.23
N LEU A 540 9.77 -10.36 -16.29
CA LEU A 540 8.72 -11.21 -16.82
C LEU A 540 8.83 -11.41 -18.34
N PRO A 541 8.44 -12.59 -18.86
CA PRO A 541 8.55 -12.92 -20.28
C PRO A 541 7.85 -11.92 -21.21
N ALA A 542 6.73 -11.33 -20.75
CA ALA A 542 6.00 -10.30 -21.48
C ALA A 542 6.90 -9.13 -21.88
N PHE A 543 7.90 -8.83 -21.04
CA PHE A 543 8.91 -7.81 -21.28
C PHE A 543 10.20 -8.40 -21.86
N THR A 544 10.77 -9.48 -21.33
CA THR A 544 12.11 -9.94 -21.74
C THR A 544 12.14 -10.58 -23.14
N LYS A 545 11.04 -11.21 -23.59
CA LYS A 545 10.89 -11.64 -25.00
C LYS A 545 10.86 -10.45 -25.96
N SER A 546 10.89 -9.20 -25.47
CA SER A 546 10.85 -7.98 -26.29
C SER A 546 12.16 -7.35 -26.65
N LEU A 547 13.19 -7.64 -25.89
CA LEU A 547 14.48 -6.98 -25.99
C LEU A 547 15.33 -7.59 -27.11
N SER A 548 14.73 -7.83 -28.28
CA SER A 548 15.36 -8.50 -29.42
C SER A 548 16.44 -7.67 -30.11
N THR A 549 16.82 -6.51 -29.58
CA THR A 549 18.01 -5.78 -29.98
C THR A 549 19.24 -6.69 -29.76
N PRO A 550 20.03 -7.01 -30.80
CA PRO A 550 21.20 -7.89 -30.68
C PRO A 550 22.22 -7.43 -29.65
N ASP A 551 22.24 -6.12 -29.35
CA ASP A 551 23.26 -5.46 -28.53
C ASP A 551 23.00 -5.54 -27.02
N ASP A 552 21.82 -5.97 -26.57
CA ASP A 552 21.51 -6.15 -25.14
C ASP A 552 21.89 -7.55 -24.65
N THR A 553 23.19 -7.88 -24.74
CA THR A 553 23.72 -9.19 -24.31
C THR A 553 23.53 -9.46 -22.81
N GLU A 554 23.42 -8.39 -22.00
CA GLU A 554 23.34 -8.48 -20.54
C GLU A 554 22.10 -9.21 -20.03
N TYR A 555 20.95 -9.05 -20.69
CA TYR A 555 19.71 -9.76 -20.30
C TYR A 555 19.80 -11.25 -20.62
N LYS A 556 20.44 -11.62 -21.73
CA LYS A 556 20.50 -13.02 -22.18
C LYS A 556 21.33 -13.89 -21.24
N GLU A 557 22.23 -13.29 -20.48
CA GLU A 557 23.07 -13.95 -19.47
C GLU A 557 22.33 -14.20 -18.16
N MET A 558 21.14 -13.61 -17.96
CA MET A 558 20.36 -13.82 -16.75
C MET A 558 19.66 -15.19 -16.76
N GLU A 559 20.29 -16.19 -16.16
CA GLU A 559 19.77 -17.57 -16.04
C GLU A 559 18.34 -17.65 -15.47
N ILE A 560 17.98 -16.66 -14.62
CA ILE A 560 16.66 -16.54 -13.99
C ILE A 560 15.51 -16.42 -15.00
N LEU A 561 15.75 -15.90 -16.21
CA LEU A 561 14.68 -15.63 -17.18
C LEU A 561 13.98 -16.91 -17.65
N GLN A 562 14.70 -18.03 -17.70
CA GLN A 562 14.11 -19.33 -18.05
C GLN A 562 13.14 -19.81 -16.96
N GLN A 563 13.44 -19.51 -15.69
CA GLN A 563 12.57 -19.86 -14.56
C GLN A 563 11.31 -19.00 -14.53
N LEU A 564 11.33 -17.83 -15.17
CA LEU A 564 10.21 -16.88 -15.20
C LEU A 564 9.23 -17.09 -16.36
N GLU A 565 9.56 -17.97 -17.31
CA GLU A 565 8.74 -18.32 -18.49
C GLU A 565 7.26 -18.64 -18.16
N PRO A 566 6.94 -19.34 -17.05
CA PRO A 566 5.56 -19.68 -16.71
C PRO A 566 4.69 -18.50 -16.25
N PHE A 567 5.26 -17.37 -15.84
CA PHE A 567 4.50 -16.30 -15.17
C PHE A 567 3.87 -15.30 -16.14
N GLY A 568 2.65 -14.86 -15.81
CA GLY A 568 1.88 -13.91 -16.62
C GLY A 568 2.23 -12.43 -16.37
N SER A 569 1.63 -11.55 -17.16
CA SER A 569 1.77 -10.08 -17.05
C SER A 569 0.89 -9.42 -15.98
N VAL A 570 0.08 -10.22 -15.26
CA VAL A 570 -0.77 -9.72 -14.18
C VAL A 570 0.04 -9.68 -12.87
N ILE A 571 0.20 -8.48 -12.32
CA ILE A 571 0.94 -8.22 -11.10
C ILE A 571 -0.07 -7.77 -10.03
N GLY A 572 -0.31 -8.64 -9.06
CA GLY A 572 -1.04 -8.29 -7.86
C GLY A 572 -0.13 -7.56 -6.88
N VAL A 573 -0.68 -6.59 -6.16
CA VAL A 573 0.08 -5.70 -5.30
C VAL A 573 -0.63 -5.49 -3.96
N SER A 574 0.13 -5.50 -2.87
CA SER A 574 -0.43 -5.32 -1.51
C SER A 574 -0.85 -3.87 -1.19
N LYS A 575 -0.46 -2.93 -2.07
CA LYS A 575 -0.79 -1.50 -2.12
C LYS A 575 -0.95 -1.11 -3.58
N ARG A 576 -1.58 0.03 -3.90
CA ARG A 576 -1.58 0.52 -5.29
C ARG A 576 -0.14 0.83 -5.74
N CYS A 577 0.10 0.78 -7.04
CA CYS A 577 1.40 1.13 -7.58
C CYS A 577 1.68 2.63 -7.41
N CYS A 578 2.94 3.00 -7.23
CA CYS A 578 3.28 4.42 -7.33
C CYS A 578 3.18 4.92 -8.78
N PRO A 579 3.03 6.24 -9.02
CA PRO A 579 2.97 6.83 -10.36
C PRO A 579 4.15 6.44 -11.25
N ILE A 580 5.33 6.24 -10.65
CA ILE A 580 6.54 5.81 -11.36
C ILE A 580 6.38 4.38 -11.89
N CYS A 581 5.97 3.45 -11.03
CA CYS A 581 5.74 2.07 -11.43
C CYS A 581 4.60 1.98 -12.45
N ASP A 582 3.49 2.72 -12.28
CA ASP A 582 2.41 2.76 -13.27
C ASP A 582 2.88 3.28 -14.62
N HIS A 583 3.68 4.36 -14.64
CA HIS A 583 4.20 4.89 -15.89
C HIS A 583 5.18 3.91 -16.55
N PHE A 584 6.09 3.32 -15.77
CA PHE A 584 7.01 2.29 -16.26
C PHE A 584 6.24 1.14 -16.92
N LEU A 585 5.23 0.58 -16.22
CA LEU A 585 4.36 -0.46 -16.77
C LEU A 585 3.61 0.03 -18.02
N SER A 586 3.21 1.31 -18.07
CA SER A 586 2.58 1.90 -19.25
C SER A 586 3.51 1.94 -20.47
N ILE A 587 4.80 2.24 -20.29
CA ILE A 587 5.79 2.17 -21.36
C ILE A 587 5.89 0.74 -21.87
N LEU A 588 5.96 -0.23 -20.94
CA LEU A 588 6.02 -1.65 -21.29
C LEU A 588 4.76 -2.12 -22.04
N ARG A 589 3.57 -1.63 -21.64
CA ARG A 589 2.29 -1.87 -22.33
C ARG A 589 2.29 -1.28 -23.73
N ASN A 590 2.65 -0.01 -23.91
CA ASN A 590 2.50 0.69 -25.20
C ASN A 590 3.36 0.10 -26.32
N ARG A 591 4.42 -0.63 -25.96
CA ARG A 591 5.28 -1.29 -26.94
C ARG A 591 4.68 -2.58 -27.50
N ARG A 592 3.59 -3.15 -26.91
CA ARG A 592 3.07 -4.49 -27.24
C ARG A 592 1.57 -4.71 -26.96
N ASP A 593 1.00 -5.75 -27.58
CA ASP A 593 -0.37 -6.23 -27.30
C ASP A 593 -0.55 -6.92 -25.92
N ASN A 594 0.53 -7.06 -25.14
CA ASN A 594 0.49 -7.67 -23.81
C ASN A 594 0.27 -6.59 -22.73
N LEU A 595 -0.90 -6.63 -22.10
CA LEU A 595 -1.23 -5.71 -21.02
C LEU A 595 -0.56 -6.20 -19.73
N PHE A 596 0.47 -5.49 -19.25
CA PHE A 596 0.82 -5.52 -17.83
C PHE A 596 -0.36 -4.96 -17.04
N LEU A 597 -0.92 -5.78 -16.15
CA LEU A 597 -2.13 -5.45 -15.40
C LEU A 597 -1.81 -5.38 -13.91
N VAL A 598 -2.11 -4.22 -13.33
CA VAL A 598 -2.05 -3.93 -11.90
C VAL A 598 -3.38 -3.35 -11.47
N ARG A 599 -3.65 -3.28 -10.17
CA ARG A 599 -4.89 -2.72 -9.62
C ARG A 599 -5.11 -1.25 -9.98
N GLY A 600 -4.03 -0.47 -10.01
CA GLY A 600 -4.11 0.98 -10.18
C GLY A 600 -2.88 1.68 -9.63
N SER A 601 -2.95 3.00 -9.58
CA SER A 601 -1.88 3.84 -9.03
C SER A 601 -2.39 4.84 -8.00
N HIS A 602 -1.59 5.09 -6.96
CA HIS A 602 -1.79 6.19 -6.02
C HIS A 602 -1.18 7.49 -6.56
N GLY A 603 -1.51 8.63 -5.94
CA GLY A 603 -1.05 9.96 -6.40
C GLY A 603 0.35 10.39 -5.94
N ASN A 604 0.93 9.71 -4.94
CA ASN A 604 2.20 10.13 -4.32
C ASN A 604 3.43 9.54 -5.01
N ILE A 605 4.49 10.32 -5.18
CA ILE A 605 5.80 9.84 -5.67
C ILE A 605 6.73 9.61 -4.49
N SER A 606 7.23 8.39 -4.35
CA SER A 606 8.33 8.03 -3.45
C SER A 606 9.66 7.91 -4.21
N SER A 607 10.76 8.08 -3.49
CA SER A 607 12.10 7.94 -4.06
C SER A 607 12.35 6.48 -4.44
N CYS A 608 12.65 6.22 -5.72
CA CYS A 608 12.84 4.86 -6.20
C CYS A 608 13.86 4.78 -7.35
N THR A 609 14.39 3.58 -7.59
CA THR A 609 15.29 3.28 -8.71
C THR A 609 14.60 2.34 -9.68
N LEU A 610 15.00 2.41 -10.95
CA LEU A 610 14.71 1.36 -11.92
C LEU A 610 15.70 0.20 -11.74
N PRO A 611 15.33 -1.03 -12.17
CA PRO A 611 16.25 -2.14 -12.26
C PRO A 611 17.52 -1.75 -13.05
N PRO A 612 18.74 -2.10 -12.60
CA PRO A 612 19.99 -1.78 -13.30
C PRO A 612 20.06 -2.25 -14.75
N TRP A 613 19.33 -3.33 -15.05
CA TRP A 613 19.22 -3.92 -16.37
C TRP A 613 18.18 -3.24 -17.27
N THR A 614 17.44 -2.22 -16.81
CA THR A 614 16.41 -1.56 -17.63
C THR A 614 17.03 -0.97 -18.92
N PRO A 615 16.46 -1.23 -20.11
CA PRO A 615 16.93 -0.66 -21.37
C PRO A 615 17.05 0.87 -21.32
N SER A 616 18.14 1.40 -21.89
CA SER A 616 18.47 2.83 -21.75
C SER A 616 17.38 3.75 -22.32
N ASP A 617 16.75 3.37 -23.42
CA ASP A 617 15.68 4.13 -24.04
C ASP A 617 14.42 4.22 -23.17
N ILE A 618 14.11 3.18 -22.38
CA ILE A 618 13.03 3.21 -21.38
C ILE A 618 13.43 4.10 -20.20
N VAL A 619 14.68 4.02 -19.74
CA VAL A 619 15.18 4.90 -18.66
C VAL A 619 15.12 6.36 -19.10
N ASP A 620 15.49 6.66 -20.35
CA ASP A 620 15.47 8.00 -20.90
C ASP A 620 14.02 8.52 -21.03
N GLU A 621 13.07 7.70 -21.49
CA GLU A 621 11.64 8.05 -21.50
C GLU A 621 11.10 8.34 -20.09
N MET A 622 11.54 7.56 -19.08
CA MET A 622 11.20 7.81 -17.67
C MET A 622 11.81 9.12 -17.15
N ILE A 623 13.06 9.43 -17.53
CA ILE A 623 13.74 10.70 -17.22
C ILE A 623 12.98 11.87 -17.84
N ASP A 624 12.56 11.75 -19.10
CA ASP A 624 11.83 12.81 -19.79
C ASP A 624 10.50 13.12 -19.10
N LYS A 625 9.73 12.06 -18.78
CA LYS A 625 8.44 12.20 -18.10
C LYS A 625 8.59 12.84 -16.72
N PHE A 626 9.40 12.23 -15.85
CA PHE A 626 9.51 12.66 -14.45
C PHE A 626 10.40 13.89 -14.28
N GLY A 627 11.36 14.12 -15.18
CA GLY A 627 12.14 15.34 -15.28
C GLY A 627 11.27 16.55 -15.64
N SER A 628 10.34 16.38 -16.59
CA SER A 628 9.36 17.42 -16.92
C SER A 628 8.47 17.78 -15.73
N ILE A 629 8.01 16.74 -15.01
CA ILE A 629 7.25 16.92 -13.77
C ILE A 629 8.07 17.65 -12.70
N LEU A 630 9.34 17.28 -12.52
CA LEU A 630 10.24 17.93 -11.58
C LEU A 630 10.45 19.42 -11.91
N ILE A 631 10.62 19.75 -13.19
CA ILE A 631 10.71 21.14 -13.62
C ILE A 631 9.44 21.91 -13.25
N GLN A 632 8.25 21.36 -13.57
CA GLN A 632 6.97 22.01 -13.27
C GLN A 632 6.81 22.26 -11.77
N ASP A 633 7.11 21.27 -10.95
CA ASP A 633 7.06 21.40 -9.49
C ASP A 633 8.05 22.45 -9.00
N LEU A 634 9.30 22.45 -9.49
CA LEU A 634 10.31 23.45 -9.10
C LEU A 634 9.94 24.87 -9.51
N LEU A 635 9.32 25.06 -10.67
CA LEU A 635 8.87 26.39 -11.12
C LEU A 635 7.67 26.87 -10.30
N SER A 636 6.69 26.01 -10.01
CA SER A 636 5.61 26.36 -9.09
C SER A 636 6.15 26.67 -7.69
N PHE A 637 7.15 25.92 -7.25
CA PHE A 637 7.82 26.13 -5.98
C PHE A 637 8.54 27.47 -5.93
N LYS A 638 9.24 27.82 -7.01
CA LYS A 638 9.87 29.12 -7.22
C LYS A 638 8.85 30.26 -7.14
N ASP A 639 7.74 30.14 -7.86
CA ASP A 639 6.71 31.20 -7.92
C ASP A 639 6.06 31.44 -6.55
N LYS A 640 5.84 30.37 -5.77
CA LYS A 640 5.36 30.48 -4.38
C LYS A 640 6.33 31.25 -3.48
N VAL A 641 7.63 31.01 -3.62
CA VAL A 641 8.66 31.67 -2.80
C VAL A 641 8.82 33.16 -3.15
N TYR A 642 8.58 33.55 -4.41
CA TYR A 642 8.72 34.95 -4.85
C TYR A 642 7.42 35.77 -4.81
N SER A 643 6.24 35.13 -4.78
CA SER A 643 4.94 35.83 -4.81
C SER A 643 4.51 36.49 -3.50
N VAL A 644 5.28 36.36 -2.42
CA VAL A 644 4.94 36.82 -1.06
C VAL A 644 4.88 38.36 -0.90
N GLN A 645 5.25 39.14 -1.92
CA GLN A 645 5.35 40.60 -1.79
C GLN A 645 4.07 41.43 -2.01
N GLY A 646 2.86 40.86 -2.08
CA GLY A 646 1.69 41.73 -2.23
C GLY A 646 0.27 41.18 -2.07
N HIS A 647 0.08 39.86 -2.06
CA HIS A 647 -1.26 39.30 -1.90
C HIS A 647 -1.21 38.17 -0.89
N THR A 648 -1.89 38.37 0.24
CA THR A 648 -2.41 37.28 1.06
C THR A 648 -2.95 36.22 0.11
N LEU A 649 -2.32 35.05 0.05
CA LEU A 649 -2.74 33.95 -0.81
C LEU A 649 -4.24 33.74 -0.60
N GLU A 650 -5.04 34.20 -1.56
CA GLU A 650 -6.42 33.75 -1.66
C GLU A 650 -6.34 32.24 -1.86
N ARG A 651 -6.76 31.51 -0.82
CA ARG A 651 -6.96 30.07 -0.86
C ARG A 651 -7.64 29.76 -2.18
N SER A 652 -6.97 28.98 -3.02
CA SER A 652 -7.58 28.34 -4.16
C SER A 652 -8.78 27.54 -3.65
N ILE A 653 -9.97 28.11 -3.79
CA ILE A 653 -11.23 27.46 -3.53
C ILE A 653 -11.29 26.29 -4.51
N SER A 654 -11.30 25.08 -3.97
CA SER A 654 -11.47 23.84 -4.72
C SER A 654 -12.68 23.97 -5.65
N SER A 655 -12.44 23.85 -6.97
CA SER A 655 -13.46 23.84 -8.01
C SER A 655 -14.25 22.53 -7.96
N GLY A 656 -15.11 22.38 -6.96
CA GLY A 656 -15.94 21.19 -6.76
C GLY A 656 -17.43 21.49 -6.86
N SER A 657 -17.94 21.78 -8.06
CA SER A 657 -19.36 21.64 -8.39
C SER A 657 -19.59 21.77 -9.90
N GLY A 658 -19.76 20.63 -10.57
CA GLY A 658 -20.06 20.55 -11.99
C GLY A 658 -20.79 19.24 -12.28
N THR A 659 -22.11 19.26 -12.09
CA THR A 659 -23.09 18.21 -12.40
C THR A 659 -23.17 17.90 -13.90
N LEU A 660 -22.96 16.66 -14.34
CA LEU A 660 -23.50 16.05 -15.59
C LEU A 660 -23.53 14.51 -15.41
N SER A 661 -24.71 13.88 -15.34
CA SER A 661 -25.55 13.36 -16.43
C SER A 661 -25.06 12.04 -17.03
N LEU A 662 -25.82 10.98 -16.74
CA LEU A 662 -25.77 9.62 -17.30
C LEU A 662 -26.16 9.60 -18.78
N ASP A 663 -25.61 8.65 -19.54
CA ASP A 663 -26.38 7.88 -20.54
C ASP A 663 -25.74 6.51 -20.84
N SER A 664 -26.60 5.60 -21.32
CA SER A 664 -26.57 4.13 -21.28
C SER A 664 -26.06 3.51 -22.60
N ASP A 665 -25.57 2.25 -22.63
CA ASP A 665 -26.27 1.09 -23.26
C ASP A 665 -25.44 -0.21 -23.46
N GLU A 666 -26.19 -1.33 -23.38
CA GLU A 666 -26.09 -2.71 -23.96
C GLU A 666 -24.74 -3.49 -24.06
N GLY A 667 -24.62 -4.81 -23.84
CA GLY A 667 -25.60 -5.88 -23.60
C GLY A 667 -24.95 -7.30 -23.62
N GLN A 668 -25.70 -8.29 -23.08
CA GLN A 668 -25.82 -9.76 -23.38
C GLN A 668 -24.54 -10.67 -23.36
N SER A 669 -24.49 -11.96 -22.96
CA SER A 669 -25.47 -13.06 -22.82
C SER A 669 -24.92 -14.27 -21.98
N GLU A 670 -25.85 -15.10 -21.45
CA GLU A 670 -25.81 -16.58 -21.16
C GLU A 670 -24.74 -17.25 -20.24
N ARG A 671 -24.94 -18.33 -19.44
CA ARG A 671 -26.03 -19.20 -18.90
C ARG A 671 -25.38 -20.10 -17.80
N PRO A 672 -26.15 -20.90 -17.00
CA PRO A 672 -25.80 -21.25 -15.61
C PRO A 672 -25.27 -22.69 -15.40
N ARG A 673 -24.65 -22.96 -14.22
CA ARG A 673 -24.85 -24.17 -13.39
C ARG A 673 -23.95 -24.24 -12.15
N GLY A 674 -24.49 -24.80 -11.06
CA GLY A 674 -23.74 -25.49 -10.00
C GLY A 674 -24.03 -25.02 -8.57
N ASN A 675 -25.17 -25.40 -7.99
CA ASN A 675 -25.40 -25.28 -6.54
C ASN A 675 -24.62 -26.40 -5.81
N TYR A 676 -23.67 -26.02 -4.97
CA TYR A 676 -23.14 -26.89 -3.91
C TYR A 676 -23.60 -26.33 -2.55
N PRO A 677 -24.16 -27.17 -1.66
CA PRO A 677 -24.52 -26.73 -0.32
C PRO A 677 -23.25 -26.56 0.52
N ILE A 678 -22.99 -25.32 0.93
CA ILE A 678 -22.00 -24.99 1.96
C ILE A 678 -22.67 -25.26 3.31
N LYS A 679 -22.09 -26.14 4.13
CA LYS A 679 -22.55 -26.39 5.50
C LYS A 679 -22.22 -25.18 6.40
N PRO A 680 -23.07 -24.81 7.37
CA PRO A 680 -22.78 -23.75 8.32
C PRO A 680 -21.65 -24.16 9.28
N TRP A 681 -20.81 -23.20 9.61
CA TRP A 681 -19.71 -23.33 10.55
C TRP A 681 -20.27 -23.31 11.97
N MET A 682 -20.11 -24.41 12.73
CA MET A 682 -20.33 -24.42 14.17
C MET A 682 -18.96 -24.38 14.86
N PHE A 683 -18.83 -23.48 15.82
CA PHE A 683 -17.75 -23.49 16.81
C PHE A 683 -17.90 -24.68 17.76
#